data_AF-A0A4S2HL75-F1
#
_entry.id   AF-A0A4S2HL75-F1
#
_cell.length_a   1.000
_cell.length_b   1.000
_cell.length_c   1.000
_cell.angle_alpha   90.00
_cell.angle_beta   90.00
_cell.angle_gamma   90.00
#
_symmetry.space_group_name_H-M   'P 1'
#
loop_
_entity.id
_entity.type
_entity.pdbx_description
1 polymer ?
#
loop_
_entity_poly.entity_id
_entity_poly.type
_entity_poly.pdbx_seq_one_letter_code
_entity_poly.pdbx_strand_id
1 'polypeptide(L)'
;MILLKANSELTNIFSRMLKTMDVNVVWTGNIVVLNNFLILSGKVRSLIFNFDNRKIITNVIELPDKEEDMEPVADNQTLANVLNMTLYAFGKWGSIRGLKVDKDYSQLNALFYAILKDMRIIPGYRDDNFRFYRDNIQMTFEEVVQAAMEEGKRKPQEATEEKQEEEPEEKGLGLWHNVRWSLTKATFHKSEISAYERKASRVGNNFYINGYQCPECARKLYMAIYPQGKEFPIETEEGRVYLARSYTCDNCNLFYTPRPGRLLREGDNYSMKFGGDRDAYEDYLELLGRNAERTSNCNFNEFASQRGKHAMPPIEEECADMEHMSEEELHNIEEKIDENFFPLMQAEPYREKIQELLKAKKEDKEEKKKTKKPEQETELVKSDSPQEESAGNSAKDSGAESTGQTYQHSDAESAGNSAQGSGSKNSLQDSDSESTKQTSPYGSDTDSTGKKEKKKGLFGKRNAKEKPEGTAFGKGQDVSTQRTGNPEDPNGIEAELEAEFAESNGTMSIKEKYDARMRKLDRMSMWQLRRLREQVKDDERLDWVDKEKYEKLLRQASYQKGAEEVRQKAEYAMTQSYAVIKRVMDEISQAECPELIKKEMLKDLGEVKKKRGQEEAANLIARVPENMTRSQYRTFREKLNQYDGEDISVYNEVLEGTRRLTEKREIAGMLKRAANSDRRGLMQMLTKLREDGFLPEQAEIAIKEIEGRVMAMDQKVIDKMCPNIPLMSFDEAASAYEKIEGGVFLPEIKTNTLEMIDKRLTKLKMDECGLLVEKLKDALSGRINDMERLHFYEARKVMRGDWEPREAQLTARALNTYAQERDRYEYPILICDSSARKDGRDGFILTPDHIFYNSMFSSEMIPIRSVTGIEGNTGLLSKGIYVKRGNGKKTKIPGGISAKELKEFGEVLDEFVSYLQEKPESRSIAYLSKEKHDVKCCYRCGYTYRGGNTCPKCGNQANQ
;
A
#
# COMPACT_ATOMS: atom_id res chain seq x y z
N MET A 1 -19.43 7.90 19.67
CA MET A 1 -20.15 9.10 20.14
C MET A 1 -19.14 10.00 20.82
N ILE A 2 -19.05 11.27 20.43
CA ILE A 2 -18.10 12.22 21.03
C ILE A 2 -18.85 13.15 22.00
N LEU A 3 -18.30 13.32 23.19
CA LEU A 3 -18.82 14.22 24.24
C LEU A 3 -17.82 15.38 24.43
N LEU A 4 -18.28 16.61 24.18
CA LEU A 4 -17.45 17.81 24.18
C LEU A 4 -17.99 18.88 25.13
N LYS A 5 -17.09 19.59 25.81
CA LYS A 5 -17.43 20.76 26.64
C LYS A 5 -17.02 22.05 25.94
N ALA A 6 -17.99 22.90 25.62
CA ALA A 6 -17.77 24.10 24.82
C ALA A 6 -16.82 25.10 25.51
N ASN A 7 -15.87 25.65 24.76
CA ASN A 7 -15.03 26.75 25.23
C ASN A 7 -15.81 28.08 25.32
N SER A 8 -15.17 29.14 25.80
CA SER A 8 -15.79 30.45 25.98
C SER A 8 -16.25 31.11 24.67
N GLU A 9 -15.59 30.84 23.54
CA GLU A 9 -15.98 31.33 22.21
C GLU A 9 -17.28 30.65 21.77
N LEU A 10 -17.28 29.31 21.68
CA LEU A 10 -18.43 28.50 21.27
C LEU A 10 -19.63 28.72 22.20
N THR A 11 -19.39 28.80 23.51
CA THR A 11 -20.43 29.13 24.51
C THR A 11 -21.11 30.45 24.20
N ASN A 12 -20.34 31.50 23.86
CA ASN A 12 -20.90 32.79 23.46
C ASN A 12 -21.64 32.73 22.12
N ILE A 13 -21.09 32.06 21.11
CA ILE A 13 -21.66 32.00 19.76
C ILE A 13 -22.97 31.21 19.76
N PHE A 14 -22.98 29.97 20.25
CA PHE A 14 -24.19 29.14 20.29
C PHE A 14 -25.24 29.70 21.26
N SER A 15 -24.86 30.33 22.38
CA SER A 15 -25.84 31.01 23.26
C SER A 15 -26.49 32.23 22.59
N ARG A 16 -25.78 32.96 21.72
CA ARG A 16 -26.39 34.02 20.89
C ARG A 16 -27.35 33.41 19.87
N MET A 17 -26.96 32.35 19.18
CA MET A 17 -27.82 31.64 18.22
C MET A 17 -29.12 31.13 18.88
N LEU A 18 -29.04 30.49 20.05
CA LEU A 18 -30.22 30.01 20.80
C LEU A 18 -31.20 31.15 21.13
N LYS A 19 -30.70 32.31 21.56
CA LYS A 19 -31.51 33.51 21.79
C LYS A 19 -32.13 34.07 20.50
N THR A 20 -31.36 34.12 19.41
CA THR A 20 -31.82 34.62 18.10
C THR A 20 -32.87 33.70 17.46
N MET A 21 -32.81 32.39 17.72
CA MET A 21 -33.80 31.41 17.24
C MET A 21 -35.12 31.39 18.05
N ASP A 22 -35.15 32.02 19.23
CA ASP A 22 -36.25 31.96 20.21
C ASP A 22 -36.66 30.52 20.57
N VAL A 23 -35.67 29.66 20.83
CA VAL A 23 -35.90 28.25 21.20
C VAL A 23 -35.80 28.04 22.72
N ASN A 24 -36.80 27.36 23.29
CA ASN A 24 -36.85 27.01 24.70
C ASN A 24 -35.90 25.82 25.01
N VAL A 25 -34.60 26.11 25.01
CA VAL A 25 -33.48 25.20 25.27
C VAL A 25 -32.50 25.90 26.22
N VAL A 26 -32.45 25.45 27.47
CA VAL A 26 -31.45 25.88 28.45
C VAL A 26 -30.23 24.98 28.32
N TRP A 27 -29.38 25.30 27.34
CA TRP A 27 -28.12 24.59 27.05
C TRP A 27 -27.16 24.61 28.24
N THR A 28 -26.50 23.48 28.52
CA THR A 28 -25.54 23.34 29.64
C THR A 28 -24.12 23.79 29.30
N GLY A 29 -23.82 23.99 28.00
CA GLY A 29 -22.44 24.08 27.48
C GLY A 29 -21.91 22.75 26.93
N ASN A 30 -22.62 21.64 27.16
CA ASN A 30 -22.23 20.31 26.70
C ASN A 30 -22.71 20.09 25.25
N ILE A 31 -21.84 19.56 24.40
CA ILE A 31 -22.07 19.27 22.98
C ILE A 31 -21.86 17.76 22.78
N VAL A 32 -22.79 17.09 22.11
CA VAL A 32 -22.68 15.67 21.77
C VAL A 32 -22.70 15.52 20.25
N VAL A 33 -21.76 14.75 19.70
CA VAL A 33 -21.69 14.42 18.27
C VAL A 33 -21.92 12.92 18.09
N LEU A 34 -22.84 12.58 17.19
CA LEU A 34 -23.20 11.19 16.89
C LEU A 34 -23.54 11.05 15.41
N ASN A 35 -22.75 10.29 14.65
CA ASN A 35 -22.87 10.16 13.19
C ASN A 35 -22.99 11.54 12.50
N ASN A 36 -24.15 11.85 11.90
CA ASN A 36 -24.47 13.11 11.22
C ASN A 36 -25.36 14.06 12.06
N PHE A 37 -25.29 13.92 13.38
CA PHE A 37 -26.01 14.75 14.35
C PHE A 37 -25.04 15.53 15.24
N LEU A 38 -25.31 16.83 15.39
CA LEU A 38 -24.75 17.68 16.45
C LEU A 38 -25.86 18.01 17.44
N ILE A 39 -25.64 17.77 18.73
CA ILE A 39 -26.64 17.96 19.79
C ILE A 39 -26.09 18.92 20.84
N LEU A 40 -26.79 20.03 21.08
CA LEU A 40 -26.55 20.92 22.21
C LEU A 40 -27.38 20.43 23.39
N SER A 41 -26.74 19.84 24.40
CA SER A 41 -27.42 19.22 25.54
C SER A 41 -28.05 20.27 26.46
N GLY A 42 -29.37 20.24 26.64
CA GLY A 42 -30.07 21.20 27.49
C GLY A 42 -30.81 20.55 28.64
N LYS A 43 -30.92 21.26 29.77
CA LYS A 43 -31.42 20.75 31.06
C LYS A 43 -32.83 20.10 31.07
N VAL A 44 -33.58 20.21 29.98
CA VAL A 44 -34.94 19.67 29.80
C VAL A 44 -35.20 19.31 28.32
N ARG A 45 -34.69 20.13 27.40
CA ARG A 45 -34.74 19.90 25.95
C ARG A 45 -33.38 20.23 25.35
N SER A 46 -32.95 19.40 24.42
CA SER A 46 -31.70 19.55 23.66
C SER A 46 -32.01 20.00 22.23
N LEU A 47 -31.12 20.80 21.64
CA LEU A 47 -31.24 21.25 20.25
C LEU A 47 -30.38 20.35 19.34
N ILE A 48 -30.97 19.79 18.30
CA ILE A 48 -30.34 18.77 17.45
C ILE A 48 -30.29 19.29 16.01
N PHE A 49 -29.10 19.33 15.43
CA PHE A 49 -28.86 19.59 14.00
C PHE A 49 -28.64 18.26 13.30
N ASN A 50 -29.36 17.98 12.21
CA ASN A 50 -29.12 16.82 11.35
C ASN A 50 -28.59 17.27 9.97
N PHE A 51 -27.38 16.81 9.62
CA PHE A 51 -26.69 17.25 8.40
C PHE A 51 -27.23 16.58 7.13
N ASP A 52 -27.88 15.41 7.22
CA ASP A 52 -28.46 14.69 6.07
C ASP A 52 -29.72 15.37 5.50
N ASN A 53 -30.56 15.90 6.39
CA ASN A 53 -31.89 16.41 6.06
C ASN A 53 -32.06 17.93 6.32
N ARG A 54 -30.99 18.61 6.77
CA ARG A 54 -30.90 20.07 6.99
C ARG A 54 -31.80 20.61 8.10
N LYS A 55 -32.51 19.77 8.86
CA LYS A 55 -33.44 20.20 9.91
C LYS A 55 -32.70 20.46 11.23
N ILE A 56 -33.26 21.40 11.99
CA ILE A 56 -32.97 21.59 13.40
C ILE A 56 -34.24 21.21 14.17
N ILE A 57 -34.12 20.38 15.19
CA ILE A 57 -35.24 19.92 16.03
C ILE A 57 -34.92 20.10 17.52
N THR A 58 -35.91 20.40 18.34
CA THR A 58 -35.81 20.36 19.79
C THR A 58 -36.46 19.09 20.31
N ASN A 59 -35.76 18.27 21.09
CA ASN A 59 -36.33 17.07 21.69
C ASN A 59 -35.91 16.91 23.15
N VAL A 60 -36.68 16.13 23.92
CA VAL A 60 -36.23 15.61 25.22
C VAL A 60 -35.41 14.35 24.92
N ILE A 61 -34.13 14.35 25.28
CA ILE A 61 -33.23 13.20 25.17
C ILE A 61 -32.39 13.15 26.44
N GLU A 62 -32.42 12.02 27.12
CA GLU A 62 -31.48 11.71 28.20
C GLU A 62 -30.13 11.35 27.59
N LEU A 63 -29.11 12.13 27.92
CA LEU A 63 -27.72 11.96 27.48
C LEU A 63 -26.85 11.72 28.72
N PRO A 64 -25.72 11.01 28.62
CA PRO A 64 -24.81 10.82 29.76
C PRO A 64 -24.19 12.17 30.17
N ASP A 65 -24.67 12.74 31.27
CA ASP A 65 -24.29 14.08 31.75
C ASP A 65 -23.16 14.02 32.80
N LYS A 66 -22.24 13.06 32.64
CA LYS A 66 -21.03 12.93 33.46
C LYS A 66 -19.95 13.87 32.95
N GLU A 67 -19.52 14.83 33.77
CA GLU A 67 -18.47 15.78 33.37
C GLU A 67 -17.10 15.11 33.15
N GLU A 68 -16.87 13.94 33.73
CA GLU A 68 -15.63 13.14 33.59
C GLU A 68 -15.45 12.56 32.18
N ASP A 69 -16.54 12.32 31.45
CA ASP A 69 -16.53 11.71 30.11
C ASP A 69 -16.47 12.77 28.97
N MET A 70 -16.23 14.06 29.27
CA MET A 70 -16.34 15.18 28.31
C MET A 70 -14.98 15.85 27.98
N GLU A 71 -14.52 15.77 26.72
CA GLU A 71 -13.30 16.48 26.29
C GLU A 71 -13.55 18.00 26.14
N PRO A 72 -12.71 18.88 26.74
CA PRO A 72 -12.86 20.32 26.61
C PRO A 72 -12.37 20.83 25.25
N VAL A 73 -13.13 21.72 24.60
CA VAL A 73 -12.75 22.37 23.33
C VAL A 73 -11.74 23.54 23.56
N ALA A 74 -10.88 23.42 24.58
CA ALA A 74 -9.88 24.42 24.92
C ALA A 74 -8.70 24.39 23.92
N ASP A 75 -8.18 25.57 23.59
CA ASP A 75 -7.04 25.89 22.70
C ASP A 75 -7.03 25.31 21.27
N ASN A 76 -7.88 24.33 20.98
CA ASN A 76 -8.05 23.72 19.66
C ASN A 76 -8.93 24.60 18.74
N GLN A 77 -8.29 25.58 18.08
CA GLN A 77 -8.97 26.44 17.10
C GLN A 77 -9.50 25.66 15.89
N THR A 78 -8.89 24.54 15.49
CA THR A 78 -9.37 23.71 14.37
C THR A 78 -10.74 23.11 14.69
N LEU A 79 -10.90 22.53 15.88
CA LEU A 79 -12.15 21.97 16.40
C LEU A 79 -13.22 23.06 16.60
N ALA A 80 -12.84 24.21 17.17
CA ALA A 80 -13.76 25.35 17.29
C ALA A 80 -14.27 25.82 15.91
N ASN A 81 -13.38 25.90 14.91
CA ASN A 81 -13.75 26.25 13.54
C ASN A 81 -14.68 25.20 12.91
N VAL A 82 -14.42 23.89 13.08
CA VAL A 82 -15.27 22.81 12.56
C VAL A 82 -16.66 22.83 13.19
N LEU A 83 -16.78 23.02 14.50
CA LEU A 83 -18.08 23.15 15.18
C LEU A 83 -18.84 24.41 14.69
N ASN A 84 -18.13 25.53 14.50
CA ASN A 84 -18.67 26.77 13.95
C ASN A 84 -19.17 26.62 12.49
N MET A 85 -18.65 25.68 11.68
CA MET A 85 -19.13 25.44 10.30
C MET A 85 -20.62 25.09 10.25
N THR A 86 -21.16 24.46 11.30
CA THR A 86 -22.61 24.19 11.46
C THR A 86 -23.45 25.45 11.28
N LEU A 87 -23.02 26.56 11.87
CA LEU A 87 -23.76 27.82 11.85
C LEU A 87 -23.79 28.45 10.45
N TYR A 88 -22.69 28.32 9.71
CA TYR A 88 -22.62 28.74 8.31
C TYR A 88 -23.49 27.86 7.41
N ALA A 89 -23.45 26.54 7.58
CA ALA A 89 -24.24 25.60 6.76
C ALA A 89 -25.75 25.75 6.99
N PHE A 90 -26.20 25.71 8.25
CA PHE A 90 -27.63 25.80 8.58
C PHE A 90 -28.16 27.26 8.50
N GLY A 91 -27.30 28.27 8.65
CA GLY A 91 -27.63 29.67 8.36
C GLY A 91 -27.67 30.01 6.86
N LYS A 92 -27.01 29.22 6.00
CA LYS A 92 -27.14 29.33 4.54
C LYS A 92 -28.37 28.60 4.00
N TRP A 93 -28.70 27.43 4.56
CA TRP A 93 -29.96 26.73 4.28
C TRP A 93 -31.21 27.44 4.85
N GLY A 94 -31.03 28.42 5.76
CA GLY A 94 -32.13 29.17 6.37
C GLY A 94 -32.83 28.44 7.53
N SER A 95 -32.28 27.33 8.01
CA SER A 95 -32.83 26.54 9.12
C SER A 95 -32.69 27.25 10.47
N ILE A 96 -31.67 28.10 10.64
CA ILE A 96 -31.48 28.95 11.83
C ILE A 96 -32.29 30.24 11.64
N ARG A 97 -33.40 30.37 12.38
CA ARG A 97 -34.18 31.62 12.39
C ARG A 97 -33.31 32.79 12.87
N GLY A 98 -33.38 33.92 12.16
CA GLY A 98 -32.62 35.13 12.47
C GLY A 98 -31.13 35.12 12.10
N LEU A 99 -30.60 34.03 11.53
CA LEU A 99 -29.24 33.98 10.97
C LEU A 99 -29.30 33.69 9.46
N LYS A 100 -28.80 34.61 8.64
CA LYS A 100 -28.76 34.48 7.18
C LYS A 100 -27.33 34.63 6.67
N VAL A 101 -26.91 33.70 5.81
CA VAL A 101 -25.55 33.69 5.24
C VAL A 101 -25.62 34.02 3.74
N ASP A 102 -25.14 35.21 3.38
CA ASP A 102 -25.22 35.72 2.01
C ASP A 102 -24.09 35.24 1.07
N LYS A 103 -23.01 34.66 1.60
CA LYS A 103 -21.96 34.00 0.78
C LYS A 103 -22.54 32.89 -0.10
N ASP A 104 -22.02 32.72 -1.31
CA ASP A 104 -22.46 31.64 -2.21
C ASP A 104 -21.89 30.26 -1.79
N TYR A 105 -22.41 29.19 -2.41
CA TYR A 105 -22.00 27.81 -2.09
C TYR A 105 -20.54 27.51 -2.46
N SER A 106 -19.97 28.16 -3.48
CA SER A 106 -18.56 27.98 -3.86
C SER A 106 -17.63 28.65 -2.86
N GLN A 107 -17.97 29.87 -2.40
CA GLN A 107 -17.28 30.57 -1.32
C GLN A 107 -17.35 29.80 0.01
N LEU A 108 -18.48 29.17 0.31
CA LEU A 108 -18.64 28.35 1.51
C LEU A 108 -17.85 27.04 1.41
N ASN A 109 -17.88 26.34 0.27
CA ASN A 109 -16.99 25.17 0.06
C ASN A 109 -15.51 25.55 0.16
N ALA A 110 -15.09 26.69 -0.40
CA ALA A 110 -13.70 27.16 -0.28
C ALA A 110 -13.31 27.47 1.18
N LEU A 111 -14.23 28.08 1.96
CA LEU A 111 -14.02 28.35 3.39
C LEU A 111 -13.97 27.06 4.22
N PHE A 112 -14.88 26.12 3.97
CA PHE A 112 -14.89 24.81 4.63
C PHE A 112 -13.66 23.99 4.24
N TYR A 113 -13.24 24.02 2.98
CA TYR A 113 -12.01 23.35 2.54
C TYR A 113 -10.77 24.00 3.18
N ALA A 114 -10.74 25.33 3.35
CA ALA A 114 -9.65 26.00 4.06
C ALA A 114 -9.53 25.59 5.55
N ILE A 115 -10.63 25.18 6.18
CA ILE A 115 -10.65 24.60 7.54
C ILE A 115 -10.26 23.11 7.51
N LEU A 116 -10.75 22.36 6.51
CA LEU A 116 -10.67 20.89 6.47
C LEU A 116 -9.44 20.30 5.75
N LYS A 117 -8.75 21.09 4.92
CA LYS A 117 -7.61 20.67 4.08
C LYS A 117 -6.47 20.03 4.89
N ASP A 118 -6.21 20.53 6.10
CA ASP A 118 -5.07 20.09 6.91
C ASP A 118 -5.31 18.66 7.46
N MET A 119 -6.57 18.32 7.71
CA MET A 119 -7.05 16.96 8.05
C MET A 119 -7.24 16.07 6.81
N ARG A 120 -6.90 16.55 5.61
CA ARG A 120 -7.14 15.91 4.30
C ARG A 120 -8.61 15.64 3.96
N ILE A 121 -9.56 16.34 4.60
CA ILE A 121 -10.99 16.15 4.38
C ILE A 121 -11.51 17.14 3.31
N ILE A 122 -12.25 16.63 2.33
CA ILE A 122 -12.88 17.40 1.26
C ILE A 122 -14.37 17.60 1.60
N PRO A 123 -14.85 18.83 1.79
CA PRO A 123 -16.28 19.10 1.96
C PRO A 123 -17.01 19.07 0.61
N GLY A 124 -18.16 18.42 0.59
CA GLY A 124 -19.20 18.56 -0.43
C GLY A 124 -20.42 19.28 0.16
N TYR A 125 -20.35 20.60 0.29
CA TYR A 125 -21.47 21.42 0.75
C TYR A 125 -22.35 21.85 -0.42
N ARG A 126 -23.65 21.54 -0.36
CA ARG A 126 -24.62 21.82 -1.43
C ARG A 126 -25.88 22.46 -0.85
N ASP A 127 -26.80 22.83 -1.73
CA ASP A 127 -28.14 23.30 -1.34
C ASP A 127 -28.98 22.18 -0.71
N ASP A 128 -28.76 20.92 -1.11
CA ASP A 128 -29.52 19.75 -0.68
C ASP A 128 -28.92 18.98 0.50
N ASN A 129 -27.59 18.90 0.62
CA ASN A 129 -26.88 18.13 1.66
C ASN A 129 -25.50 18.71 2.00
N PHE A 130 -24.92 18.27 3.12
CA PHE A 130 -23.51 18.53 3.47
C PHE A 130 -22.82 17.21 3.78
N ARG A 131 -21.91 16.80 2.90
CA ARG A 131 -21.10 15.58 3.04
C ARG A 131 -19.62 15.91 3.17
N PHE A 132 -18.86 14.94 3.66
CA PHE A 132 -17.42 15.02 3.86
C PHE A 132 -16.78 13.78 3.24
N TYR A 133 -15.59 13.93 2.66
CA TYR A 133 -14.90 12.85 1.97
C TYR A 133 -13.41 12.83 2.32
N ARG A 134 -12.88 11.62 2.51
CA ARG A 134 -11.45 11.34 2.64
C ARG A 134 -11.15 10.12 1.77
N ASP A 135 -10.16 10.24 0.89
CA ASP A 135 -9.76 9.19 -0.06
C ASP A 135 -10.93 8.62 -0.90
N ASN A 136 -11.89 9.51 -1.24
CA ASN A 136 -13.18 9.26 -1.92
C ASN A 136 -14.23 8.47 -1.12
N ILE A 137 -13.94 8.03 0.11
CA ILE A 137 -14.91 7.44 1.03
C ILE A 137 -15.71 8.57 1.70
N GLN A 138 -17.03 8.41 1.83
CA GLN A 138 -17.87 9.39 2.53
C GLN A 138 -17.75 9.21 4.05
N MET A 139 -17.40 10.29 4.76
CA MET A 139 -17.33 10.36 6.22
C MET A 139 -18.62 10.94 6.82
N THR A 140 -18.86 10.60 8.08
CA THR A 140 -19.85 11.23 8.96
C THR A 140 -19.32 12.52 9.59
N PHE A 141 -20.20 13.36 10.15
CA PHE A 141 -19.78 14.56 10.87
C PHE A 141 -19.00 14.24 12.17
N GLU A 142 -19.28 13.10 12.80
CA GLU A 142 -18.55 12.62 13.97
C GLU A 142 -17.06 12.37 13.66
N GLU A 143 -16.75 11.67 12.57
CA GLU A 143 -15.37 11.40 12.14
C GLU A 143 -14.61 12.69 11.74
N VAL A 144 -15.34 13.70 11.24
CA VAL A 144 -14.78 15.03 10.94
C VAL A 144 -14.45 15.82 12.21
N VAL A 145 -15.27 15.69 13.26
CA VAL A 145 -15.00 16.28 14.58
C VAL A 145 -13.81 15.57 15.25
N GLN A 146 -13.74 14.24 15.16
CA GLN A 146 -12.61 13.43 15.63
C GLN A 146 -11.28 13.89 14.99
N ALA A 147 -11.22 13.99 13.66
CA ALA A 147 -10.05 14.49 12.95
C ALA A 147 -9.66 15.93 13.37
N ALA A 148 -10.63 16.75 13.76
CA ALA A 148 -10.38 18.12 14.25
C ALA A 148 -9.85 18.15 15.69
N MET A 149 -10.23 17.18 16.52
CA MET A 149 -9.61 16.94 17.84
C MET A 149 -8.14 16.54 17.70
N GLU A 150 -7.80 15.78 16.66
CA GLU A 150 -6.44 15.34 16.32
C GLU A 150 -5.56 16.47 15.75
N GLU A 151 -5.99 17.14 14.68
CA GLU A 151 -5.17 18.18 14.02
C GLU A 151 -4.86 19.39 14.93
N GLY A 152 -5.78 19.72 15.85
CA GLY A 152 -5.53 20.77 16.84
C GLY A 152 -4.45 20.41 17.86
N LYS A 153 -4.26 19.12 18.16
CA LYS A 153 -3.16 18.61 18.99
C LYS A 153 -1.82 18.67 18.22
N ARG A 154 -1.86 18.65 16.88
CA ARG A 154 -0.68 18.59 15.98
C ARG A 154 0.03 19.93 15.76
N LYS A 155 -0.73 21.02 15.55
CA LYS A 155 -0.21 22.35 15.10
C LYS A 155 0.72 23.10 16.07
N PRO A 156 0.53 23.08 17.42
CA PRO A 156 1.40 23.83 18.34
C PRO A 156 2.87 23.38 18.34
N GLN A 157 3.15 22.17 17.83
CA GLN A 157 4.44 21.51 17.95
C GLN A 157 5.38 21.85 16.77
N GLU A 158 4.84 21.98 15.56
CA GLU A 158 5.65 22.19 14.33
C GLU A 158 6.45 23.51 14.36
N ALA A 159 5.87 24.57 14.97
CA ALA A 159 6.50 25.88 15.10
C ALA A 159 7.74 25.92 16.03
N THR A 160 8.10 24.79 16.65
CA THR A 160 9.26 24.67 17.55
C THR A 160 10.47 23.99 16.87
N GLU A 161 10.27 23.37 15.71
CA GLU A 161 11.23 22.38 15.16
C GLU A 161 12.17 22.96 14.08
N GLU A 162 11.84 24.11 13.46
CA GLU A 162 12.62 24.79 12.39
C GLU A 162 13.98 25.42 12.83
N LYS A 163 14.65 24.94 13.88
CA LYS A 163 15.84 25.62 14.45
C LYS A 163 17.06 24.79 14.82
N GLN A 164 17.03 23.46 14.67
CA GLN A 164 18.18 22.60 14.98
C GLN A 164 18.30 21.43 13.99
N GLU A 165 18.97 21.69 12.85
CA GLU A 165 19.57 20.67 11.99
C GLU A 165 21.05 21.00 11.79
N GLU A 166 21.97 20.15 12.28
CA GLU A 166 23.25 19.87 11.63
C GLU A 166 23.95 18.64 12.25
N GLU A 167 24.72 17.94 11.41
CA GLU A 167 25.55 16.73 11.65
C GLU A 167 24.84 15.38 11.99
N PRO A 168 25.47 14.21 11.67
CA PRO A 168 24.78 12.92 11.63
C PRO A 168 25.29 11.88 12.66
N GLU A 169 24.38 11.20 13.37
CA GLU A 169 24.71 10.05 14.24
C GLU A 169 24.51 8.69 13.55
N GLU A 170 25.33 7.70 13.92
CA GLU A 170 25.27 6.34 13.37
C GLU A 170 24.02 5.57 13.83
N LYS A 171 23.27 5.01 12.87
CA LYS A 171 22.10 4.15 13.18
C LYS A 171 22.54 2.81 13.77
N GLY A 172 22.37 2.67 15.09
CA GLY A 172 22.37 1.37 15.77
C GLY A 172 21.18 0.49 15.35
N LEU A 173 21.40 -0.81 15.23
CA LEU A 173 20.41 -1.80 14.76
C LEU A 173 19.78 -2.54 15.94
N GLY A 174 18.46 -2.79 15.86
CA GLY A 174 17.80 -3.94 16.51
C GLY A 174 17.43 -3.84 18.00
N LEU A 175 16.12 -3.71 18.28
CA LEU A 175 15.28 -4.45 19.26
C LEU A 175 15.71 -4.77 20.72
N TRP A 176 16.93 -4.50 21.18
CA TRP A 176 17.49 -5.00 22.45
C TRP A 176 17.24 -4.10 23.68
N HIS A 177 15.99 -3.77 23.98
CA HIS A 177 15.66 -2.62 24.85
C HIS A 177 15.59 -2.83 26.38
N ASN A 178 15.91 -4.00 26.95
CA ASN A 178 16.21 -4.12 28.40
C ASN A 178 17.10 -5.33 28.71
N VAL A 179 18.26 -5.41 28.07
CA VAL A 179 19.21 -6.52 28.19
C VAL A 179 20.04 -6.38 29.47
N ARG A 180 19.44 -6.73 30.62
CA ARG A 180 20.06 -6.67 31.94
C ARG A 180 20.73 -8.00 32.31
N TRP A 181 21.97 -7.94 32.78
CA TRP A 181 22.69 -9.10 33.29
C TRP A 181 22.41 -9.31 34.79
N SER A 182 22.19 -10.55 35.20
CA SER A 182 21.88 -10.92 36.59
C SER A 182 23.13 -11.37 37.35
N LEU A 183 23.19 -11.10 38.65
CA LEU A 183 24.28 -11.53 39.52
C LEU A 183 24.28 -13.07 39.62
N THR A 184 25.44 -13.70 39.48
CA THR A 184 25.57 -15.17 39.45
C THR A 184 26.90 -15.59 40.05
N LYS A 185 26.86 -16.42 41.10
CA LYS A 185 28.04 -17.09 41.65
C LYS A 185 28.24 -18.42 40.91
N ALA A 186 29.40 -18.59 40.28
CA ALA A 186 29.71 -19.80 39.50
C ALA A 186 31.21 -20.13 39.56
N THR A 187 31.55 -21.42 39.66
CA THR A 187 32.95 -21.88 39.73
C THR A 187 33.43 -22.35 38.35
N PHE A 188 34.47 -21.70 37.82
CA PHE A 188 35.01 -22.01 36.50
C PHE A 188 36.24 -22.92 36.61
N HIS A 189 36.18 -24.10 35.98
CA HIS A 189 37.35 -24.95 35.79
C HIS A 189 38.16 -24.50 34.57
N LYS A 190 39.48 -24.76 34.57
CA LYS A 190 40.41 -24.36 33.52
C LYS A 190 41.07 -25.60 32.91
N SER A 191 41.21 -25.60 31.58
CA SER A 191 41.73 -26.71 30.78
C SER A 191 42.67 -26.19 29.69
N GLU A 192 43.63 -27.01 29.29
CA GLU A 192 44.62 -26.59 28.27
C GLU A 192 43.99 -26.38 26.90
N ILE A 193 44.44 -25.33 26.19
CA ILE A 193 44.07 -25.05 24.81
C ILE A 193 45.25 -25.35 23.90
N SER A 194 45.07 -26.32 22.99
CA SER A 194 46.07 -26.68 21.99
C SER A 194 46.32 -25.54 20.99
N ALA A 195 47.51 -25.53 20.37
CA ALA A 195 47.86 -24.56 19.34
C ALA A 195 46.98 -24.64 18.07
N TYR A 196 46.27 -25.75 17.87
CA TYR A 196 45.28 -25.93 16.81
C TYR A 196 43.95 -25.25 17.15
N GLU A 197 43.36 -25.54 18.33
CA GLU A 197 42.12 -24.92 18.82
C GLU A 197 42.24 -23.38 18.83
N ARG A 198 43.37 -22.83 19.34
CA ARG A 198 43.64 -21.37 19.35
C ARG A 198 43.67 -20.70 17.97
N LYS A 199 43.74 -21.49 16.88
CA LYS A 199 43.72 -21.01 15.48
C LYS A 199 42.41 -21.33 14.76
N ALA A 200 41.75 -22.44 15.10
CA ALA A 200 40.56 -22.94 14.41
C ALA A 200 39.23 -22.52 15.05
N SER A 201 39.19 -22.23 16.35
CA SER A 201 37.93 -22.09 17.11
C SER A 201 37.61 -20.63 17.48
N ARG A 202 36.67 -20.05 16.73
CA ARG A 202 35.99 -18.77 16.96
C ARG A 202 34.49 -18.95 16.74
N VAL A 203 33.66 -18.19 17.46
CA VAL A 203 32.21 -18.09 17.21
C VAL A 203 31.85 -16.62 17.00
N GLY A 204 30.92 -16.34 16.08
CA GLY A 204 30.46 -14.98 15.78
C GLY A 204 31.58 -13.96 15.50
N ASN A 205 31.39 -12.74 15.98
CA ASN A 205 32.39 -11.67 15.87
C ASN A 205 33.36 -11.67 17.06
N ASN A 206 34.65 -11.83 16.78
CA ASN A 206 35.78 -11.63 17.71
C ASN A 206 35.73 -12.33 19.09
N PHE A 207 34.91 -13.38 19.28
CA PHE A 207 35.01 -14.31 20.42
C PHE A 207 35.96 -15.48 20.09
N TYR A 208 37.05 -15.63 20.85
CA TYR A 208 38.10 -16.63 20.66
C TYR A 208 38.09 -17.69 21.75
N ILE A 209 38.39 -18.95 21.44
CA ILE A 209 38.35 -20.03 22.45
C ILE A 209 39.30 -19.77 23.63
N ASN A 210 38.82 -19.99 24.86
CA ASN A 210 39.56 -19.87 26.11
C ASN A 210 39.56 -21.22 26.87
N GLY A 211 40.46 -21.39 27.84
CA GLY A 211 40.64 -22.62 28.62
C GLY A 211 39.61 -22.82 29.72
N TYR A 212 38.94 -21.75 30.14
CA TYR A 212 37.82 -21.80 31.09
C TYR A 212 36.65 -22.62 30.53
N GLN A 213 36.03 -23.44 31.36
CA GLN A 213 34.90 -24.31 31.03
C GLN A 213 33.58 -23.73 31.56
N CYS A 214 32.51 -23.91 30.79
CA CYS A 214 31.16 -23.54 31.18
C CYS A 214 30.67 -24.38 32.37
N PRO A 215 30.19 -23.78 33.47
CA PRO A 215 29.76 -24.53 34.65
C PRO A 215 28.51 -25.40 34.39
N GLU A 216 27.71 -25.07 33.37
CA GLU A 216 26.47 -25.82 33.02
C GLU A 216 26.76 -27.08 32.18
N CYS A 217 27.86 -27.14 31.41
CA CYS A 217 28.09 -28.22 30.43
C CYS A 217 29.55 -28.67 30.23
N ALA A 218 30.48 -28.16 31.03
CA ALA A 218 31.93 -28.44 30.98
C ALA A 218 32.68 -28.17 29.65
N ARG A 219 32.01 -27.67 28.60
CA ARG A 219 32.68 -27.27 27.35
C ARG A 219 33.44 -25.95 27.52
N LYS A 220 34.53 -25.78 26.77
CA LYS A 220 35.33 -24.56 26.74
C LYS A 220 34.48 -23.33 26.36
N LEU A 221 34.73 -22.22 27.02
CA LEU A 221 34.14 -20.91 26.76
C LEU A 221 34.90 -20.19 25.65
N TYR A 222 34.24 -19.23 25.00
CA TYR A 222 34.87 -18.27 24.10
C TYR A 222 34.91 -16.89 24.77
N MET A 223 35.98 -16.13 24.57
CA MET A 223 36.23 -14.84 25.20
C MET A 223 36.37 -13.74 24.13
N ALA A 224 35.71 -12.61 24.38
CA ALA A 224 35.88 -11.35 23.67
C ALA A 224 36.51 -10.30 24.60
N ILE A 225 37.33 -9.42 24.02
CA ILE A 225 38.03 -8.33 24.73
C ILE A 225 37.72 -7.03 24.01
N TYR A 226 37.37 -6.01 24.78
CA TYR A 226 37.06 -4.67 24.28
C TYR A 226 38.29 -3.78 24.46
N PRO A 227 38.72 -3.00 23.45
CA PRO A 227 39.89 -2.12 23.58
C PRO A 227 39.75 -1.07 24.70
N GLN A 228 40.88 -0.64 25.24
CA GLN A 228 40.93 0.48 26.20
C GLN A 228 40.21 1.72 25.64
N GLY A 229 39.32 2.32 26.44
CA GLY A 229 38.49 3.45 26.05
C GLY A 229 37.26 3.09 25.20
N LYS A 230 37.25 1.92 24.55
CA LYS A 230 36.11 1.36 23.79
C LYS A 230 35.35 0.27 24.56
N GLU A 231 35.46 0.23 25.90
CA GLU A 231 34.79 -0.78 26.73
C GLU A 231 33.27 -0.83 26.47
N PHE A 232 32.70 -2.02 26.32
CA PHE A 232 31.28 -2.16 25.96
C PHE A 232 30.38 -1.94 27.19
N PRO A 233 29.39 -1.03 27.15
CA PRO A 233 28.50 -0.79 28.28
C PRO A 233 27.38 -1.84 28.37
N ILE A 234 27.22 -2.47 29.53
CA ILE A 234 26.06 -3.31 29.88
C ILE A 234 25.32 -2.73 31.11
N GLU A 235 24.03 -3.03 31.23
CA GLU A 235 23.28 -2.79 32.46
C GLU A 235 23.21 -4.08 33.29
N THR A 236 23.43 -3.98 34.60
CA THR A 236 23.32 -5.10 35.55
C THR A 236 22.34 -4.74 36.67
N GLU A 237 22.04 -5.70 37.54
CA GLU A 237 21.28 -5.46 38.79
C GLU A 237 21.93 -4.40 39.71
N GLU A 238 23.24 -4.16 39.57
CA GLU A 238 23.99 -3.15 40.33
C GLU A 238 24.23 -1.85 39.54
N GLY A 239 23.67 -1.73 38.33
CA GLY A 239 23.76 -0.56 37.45
C GLY A 239 24.69 -0.76 36.24
N ARG A 240 25.05 0.34 35.56
CA ARG A 240 25.89 0.26 34.35
C ARG A 240 27.33 -0.15 34.67
N VAL A 241 27.78 -1.20 33.99
CA VAL A 241 29.17 -1.70 33.99
C VAL A 241 29.76 -1.54 32.60
N TYR A 242 31.02 -1.13 32.53
CA TYR A 242 31.82 -1.14 31.31
C TYR A 242 32.64 -2.44 31.26
N LEU A 243 32.53 -3.18 30.16
CA LEU A 243 33.23 -4.45 29.96
C LEU A 243 34.59 -4.22 29.31
N ALA A 244 35.64 -4.66 30.00
CA ALA A 244 36.95 -4.91 29.40
C ALA A 244 36.97 -6.29 28.70
N ARG A 245 36.21 -7.28 29.23
CA ARG A 245 36.07 -8.61 28.61
C ARG A 245 34.73 -9.29 28.91
N SER A 246 34.36 -10.26 28.08
CA SER A 246 33.15 -11.09 28.24
C SER A 246 33.35 -12.50 27.68
N TYR A 247 32.64 -13.47 28.25
CA TYR A 247 32.76 -14.89 27.94
C TYR A 247 31.42 -15.46 27.50
N THR A 248 31.44 -16.53 26.70
CA THR A 248 30.22 -17.14 26.14
C THR A 248 30.33 -18.65 25.95
N CYS A 249 29.19 -19.36 26.01
CA CYS A 249 29.05 -20.79 25.76
C CYS A 249 28.05 -21.08 24.63
N ASP A 250 28.57 -21.33 23.43
CA ASP A 250 27.81 -21.66 22.20
C ASP A 250 26.92 -22.92 22.29
N ASN A 251 27.18 -23.83 23.23
CA ASN A 251 26.30 -24.99 23.45
C ASN A 251 25.07 -24.67 24.30
N CYS A 252 25.17 -23.69 25.22
CA CYS A 252 24.12 -23.43 26.21
C CYS A 252 23.38 -22.12 25.98
N ASN A 253 23.86 -21.29 25.04
CA ASN A 253 23.36 -19.94 24.79
C ASN A 253 23.46 -19.05 26.06
N LEU A 254 24.62 -19.09 26.73
CA LEU A 254 24.92 -18.31 27.94
C LEU A 254 26.14 -17.41 27.77
N PHE A 255 26.06 -16.21 28.33
CA PHE A 255 27.20 -15.31 28.53
C PHE A 255 27.54 -15.16 30.02
N TYR A 256 28.82 -14.90 30.29
CA TYR A 256 29.38 -14.62 31.63
C TYR A 256 30.36 -13.44 31.56
N THR A 257 30.46 -12.67 32.64
CA THR A 257 31.53 -11.67 32.79
C THR A 257 31.78 -11.38 34.27
N PRO A 258 33.04 -11.21 34.73
CA PRO A 258 33.32 -10.95 36.13
C PRO A 258 32.75 -9.62 36.61
N ARG A 259 32.39 -9.56 37.89
CA ARG A 259 31.99 -8.32 38.56
C ARG A 259 33.17 -7.33 38.57
N PRO A 260 32.95 -6.00 38.53
CA PRO A 260 34.04 -5.03 38.51
C PRO A 260 35.11 -5.23 39.59
N GLY A 261 36.37 -5.13 39.16
CA GLY A 261 37.55 -5.40 40.01
C GLY A 261 37.78 -6.88 40.36
N ARG A 262 37.22 -7.84 39.61
CA ARG A 262 37.40 -9.29 39.80
C ARG A 262 37.88 -10.00 38.52
N LEU A 263 38.53 -11.15 38.71
CA LEU A 263 38.81 -12.15 37.68
C LEU A 263 37.65 -13.16 37.57
N LEU A 264 37.50 -13.85 36.44
CA LEU A 264 36.45 -14.85 36.21
C LEU A 264 36.49 -15.99 37.24
N ARG A 265 37.70 -16.43 37.62
CA ARG A 265 37.94 -17.54 38.57
C ARG A 265 37.41 -17.26 39.98
N GLU A 266 37.37 -15.99 40.41
CA GLU A 266 36.88 -15.60 41.73
C GLU A 266 35.39 -15.88 41.94
N GLY A 267 34.66 -16.15 40.84
CA GLY A 267 33.32 -16.72 40.86
C GLY A 267 32.18 -15.71 41.06
N ASP A 268 32.46 -14.51 41.55
CA ASP A 268 31.52 -13.37 41.57
C ASP A 268 31.36 -12.75 40.18
N ASN A 269 30.33 -13.19 39.46
CA ASN A 269 30.09 -12.85 38.05
C ASN A 269 28.69 -12.25 37.84
N TYR A 270 28.49 -11.67 36.66
CA TYR A 270 27.17 -11.56 36.05
C TYR A 270 26.99 -12.65 34.98
N SER A 271 25.77 -13.11 34.77
CA SER A 271 25.42 -14.00 33.67
C SER A 271 24.18 -13.54 32.91
N MET A 272 24.05 -14.06 31.69
CA MET A 272 22.91 -13.83 30.81
C MET A 272 22.57 -15.13 30.11
N LYS A 273 21.31 -15.59 30.22
CA LYS A 273 20.85 -16.87 29.67
C LYS A 273 19.80 -16.61 28.58
N PHE A 274 20.04 -17.09 27.38
CA PHE A 274 19.10 -17.06 26.25
C PHE A 274 18.28 -18.37 26.13
N GLY A 275 18.67 -19.41 26.87
CA GLY A 275 17.93 -20.68 26.93
C GLY A 275 17.85 -21.36 25.57
N GLY A 276 16.64 -21.69 25.13
CA GLY A 276 16.40 -22.31 23.83
C GLY A 276 16.53 -21.36 22.63
N ASP A 277 16.62 -20.05 22.84
CA ASP A 277 16.65 -19.07 21.75
C ASP A 277 18.07 -18.87 21.20
N ARG A 278 18.44 -19.74 20.26
CA ARG A 278 19.73 -19.67 19.56
C ARG A 278 19.84 -18.43 18.66
N ASP A 279 18.74 -18.02 18.03
CA ASP A 279 18.72 -16.88 17.10
C ASP A 279 19.01 -15.59 17.87
N ALA A 280 18.34 -15.38 19.01
CA ALA A 280 18.58 -14.28 19.94
C ALA A 280 20.01 -14.27 20.52
N TYR A 281 20.57 -15.46 20.78
CA TYR A 281 21.94 -15.61 21.23
C TYR A 281 22.97 -15.24 20.15
N GLU A 282 22.75 -15.64 18.89
CA GLU A 282 23.65 -15.33 17.77
C GLU A 282 23.64 -13.83 17.42
N ASP A 283 22.46 -13.17 17.43
CA ASP A 283 22.34 -11.72 17.28
C ASP A 283 23.11 -10.96 18.39
N TYR A 284 22.97 -11.38 19.65
CA TYR A 284 23.68 -10.73 20.77
C TYR A 284 25.20 -11.02 20.75
N LEU A 285 25.61 -12.20 20.27
CA LEU A 285 26.99 -12.56 20.01
C LEU A 285 27.62 -11.68 18.93
N GLU A 286 26.89 -11.34 17.87
CA GLU A 286 27.35 -10.38 16.88
C GLU A 286 27.42 -8.95 17.43
N LEU A 287 26.42 -8.52 18.22
CA LEU A 287 26.37 -7.18 18.82
C LEU A 287 27.57 -6.91 19.74
N LEU A 288 27.84 -7.81 20.69
CA LEU A 288 29.03 -7.74 21.54
C LEU A 288 30.31 -7.87 20.70
N GLY A 289 30.32 -8.84 19.79
CA GLY A 289 31.46 -9.17 18.97
C GLY A 289 31.94 -8.06 18.03
N ARG A 290 31.03 -7.18 17.58
CA ARG A 290 31.33 -6.03 16.71
C ARG A 290 32.29 -5.03 17.36
N ASN A 291 32.22 -4.87 18.67
CA ASN A 291 33.03 -3.89 19.42
C ASN A 291 34.26 -4.52 20.09
N ALA A 292 34.38 -5.84 20.08
CA ALA A 292 35.55 -6.55 20.57
C ALA A 292 36.66 -6.58 19.51
N GLU A 293 37.92 -6.64 19.93
CA GLU A 293 39.10 -6.76 19.05
C GLU A 293 40.07 -7.81 19.61
N ARG A 294 40.97 -8.36 18.77
CA ARG A 294 42.04 -9.27 19.23
C ARG A 294 43.20 -8.50 19.85
N THR A 295 42.93 -7.84 20.97
CA THR A 295 43.87 -7.01 21.72
C THR A 295 43.95 -7.43 23.19
N SER A 296 44.85 -6.81 23.96
CA SER A 296 44.90 -6.89 25.42
C SER A 296 44.25 -5.67 26.05
N ASN A 297 43.50 -5.84 27.14
CA ASN A 297 42.98 -4.73 27.93
C ASN A 297 43.30 -4.97 29.41
N CYS A 298 44.18 -4.14 29.97
CA CYS A 298 44.62 -4.19 31.37
C CYS A 298 43.57 -3.68 32.34
N ASN A 299 42.52 -2.99 31.87
CA ASN A 299 41.40 -2.60 32.73
C ASN A 299 40.68 -3.88 33.22
N PHE A 300 40.21 -3.84 34.46
CA PHE A 300 39.11 -4.72 34.86
C PHE A 300 37.80 -4.22 34.21
N ASN A 301 36.72 -5.00 34.32
CA ASN A 301 35.40 -4.41 34.18
C ASN A 301 35.24 -3.28 35.22
N GLU A 302 34.62 -2.16 34.87
CA GLU A 302 34.47 -0.99 35.75
C GLU A 302 33.00 -0.62 35.96
N PHE A 303 32.60 -0.31 37.19
CA PHE A 303 31.33 0.39 37.42
C PHE A 303 31.40 1.79 36.80
N ALA A 304 30.34 2.25 36.14
CA ALA A 304 30.34 3.55 35.47
C ALA A 304 30.50 4.77 36.41
N SER A 305 30.33 4.58 37.72
CA SER A 305 30.62 5.57 38.78
C SER A 305 32.10 5.62 39.20
N GLN A 306 32.90 4.65 38.75
CA GLN A 306 34.31 4.47 39.08
C GLN A 306 35.25 4.58 37.86
N ARG A 307 34.70 4.72 36.65
CA ARG A 307 35.45 4.67 35.39
C ARG A 307 36.71 5.54 35.40
N GLY A 308 37.86 4.94 35.10
CA GLY A 308 39.15 5.63 35.01
C GLY A 308 39.75 6.09 36.34
N LYS A 309 39.26 5.60 37.49
CA LYS A 309 39.88 5.86 38.80
C LYS A 309 40.98 4.85 39.17
N HIS A 310 41.05 3.74 38.46
CA HIS A 310 42.01 2.67 38.69
C HIS A 310 42.95 2.56 37.49
N ALA A 311 44.08 3.28 37.55
CA ALA A 311 45.19 3.02 36.64
C ALA A 311 45.82 1.66 37.02
N MET A 312 45.77 0.71 36.11
CA MET A 312 46.46 -0.57 36.28
C MET A 312 47.94 -0.41 35.89
N PRO A 313 48.89 -0.90 36.71
CA PRO A 313 50.32 -0.79 36.41
C PRO A 313 50.71 -1.63 35.18
N PRO A 314 51.81 -1.26 34.50
CA PRO A 314 52.41 -2.10 33.47
C PRO A 314 52.93 -3.41 34.07
N ILE A 315 53.12 -4.44 33.25
CA ILE A 315 53.53 -5.77 33.73
C ILE A 315 54.90 -5.75 34.41
N GLU A 316 55.79 -4.83 34.00
CA GLU A 316 57.10 -4.59 34.60
C GLU A 316 57.01 -4.13 36.07
N GLU A 317 55.92 -3.47 36.47
CA GLU A 317 55.67 -2.98 37.83
C GLU A 317 54.81 -3.96 38.64
N GLU A 318 53.80 -4.60 38.03
CA GLU A 318 53.03 -5.69 38.66
C GLU A 318 53.92 -6.91 38.98
N CYS A 319 54.94 -7.18 38.15
CA CYS A 319 55.94 -8.23 38.35
C CYS A 319 57.22 -7.74 39.05
N ALA A 320 57.21 -6.56 39.68
CA ALA A 320 58.32 -6.15 40.54
C ALA A 320 58.47 -7.13 41.71
N ASP A 321 59.70 -7.49 42.07
CA ASP A 321 60.05 -8.38 43.19
C ASP A 321 59.32 -9.75 43.24
N MET A 322 58.87 -10.31 42.10
CA MET A 322 58.19 -11.63 41.98
C MET A 322 58.80 -12.78 42.81
N GLU A 323 60.12 -12.79 42.99
CA GLU A 323 60.82 -13.79 43.80
C GLU A 323 60.33 -13.81 45.26
N HIS A 324 59.94 -12.64 45.80
CA HIS A 324 59.44 -12.46 47.16
C HIS A 324 57.90 -12.57 47.29
N MET A 325 57.15 -12.47 46.19
CA MET A 325 55.68 -12.58 46.20
C MET A 325 55.19 -13.96 46.69
N SER A 326 53.99 -13.99 47.29
CA SER A 326 53.33 -15.24 47.70
C SER A 326 52.86 -16.08 46.50
N GLU A 327 52.51 -17.35 46.74
CA GLU A 327 51.91 -18.22 45.70
C GLU A 327 50.54 -17.72 45.22
N GLU A 328 49.80 -17.00 46.06
CA GLU A 328 48.49 -16.43 45.72
C GLU A 328 48.66 -15.21 44.80
N GLU A 329 49.63 -14.34 45.10
CA GLU A 329 50.00 -13.21 44.24
C GLU A 329 50.58 -13.66 42.89
N LEU A 330 51.46 -14.68 42.89
CA LEU A 330 52.01 -15.27 41.66
C LEU A 330 50.92 -15.89 40.77
N HIS A 331 49.94 -16.59 41.34
CA HIS A 331 48.81 -17.11 40.58
C HIS A 331 47.84 -16.01 40.09
N ASN A 332 47.66 -14.92 40.84
CA ASN A 332 46.90 -13.75 40.40
C ASN A 332 47.52 -13.12 39.12
N ILE A 333 48.86 -13.00 39.07
CA ILE A 333 49.55 -12.53 37.85
C ILE A 333 49.41 -13.55 36.71
N GLU A 334 49.56 -14.85 36.96
CA GLU A 334 49.34 -15.91 35.96
C GLU A 334 47.93 -15.83 35.33
N GLU A 335 46.91 -15.50 36.13
CA GLU A 335 45.54 -15.31 35.66
C GLU A 335 45.32 -13.99 34.92
N LYS A 336 45.92 -12.87 35.36
CA LYS A 336 45.93 -11.61 34.59
C LYS A 336 46.56 -11.82 33.20
N ILE A 337 47.61 -12.63 33.10
CA ILE A 337 48.22 -13.00 31.82
C ILE A 337 47.24 -13.80 30.95
N ASP A 338 46.55 -14.82 31.50
CA ASP A 338 45.59 -15.64 30.74
C ASP A 338 44.23 -14.99 30.44
N GLU A 339 43.85 -13.93 31.15
CA GLU A 339 42.74 -13.03 30.79
C GLU A 339 43.16 -11.91 29.81
N ASN A 340 44.39 -11.95 29.29
CA ASN A 340 44.98 -10.97 28.36
C ASN A 340 44.91 -9.51 28.90
N PHE A 341 45.22 -9.29 30.18
CA PHE A 341 45.46 -7.94 30.69
C PHE A 341 46.65 -7.28 29.98
N PHE A 342 47.68 -8.08 29.67
CA PHE A 342 48.95 -7.63 29.13
C PHE A 342 49.17 -8.18 27.70
N PRO A 343 49.91 -7.48 26.82
CA PRO A 343 50.29 -8.01 25.50
C PRO A 343 51.11 -9.29 25.62
N LEU A 344 50.72 -10.35 24.90
CA LEU A 344 51.33 -11.68 25.04
C LEU A 344 52.87 -11.67 24.89
N MET A 345 53.42 -10.92 23.93
CA MET A 345 54.88 -10.83 23.73
C MET A 345 55.63 -10.15 24.88
N GLN A 346 54.95 -9.36 25.71
CA GLN A 346 55.52 -8.79 26.94
C GLN A 346 55.31 -9.74 28.13
N ALA A 347 54.21 -10.50 28.15
CA ALA A 347 53.83 -11.39 29.24
C ALA A 347 54.51 -12.77 29.23
N GLU A 348 54.87 -13.30 28.07
CA GLU A 348 55.43 -14.66 27.93
C GLU A 348 56.68 -14.91 28.80
N PRO A 349 57.68 -14.00 28.88
CA PRO A 349 58.86 -14.18 29.74
C PRO A 349 58.52 -14.17 31.25
N TYR A 350 57.54 -13.38 31.68
CA TYR A 350 57.08 -13.37 33.06
C TYR A 350 56.31 -14.65 33.39
N ARG A 351 55.49 -15.15 32.46
CA ARG A 351 54.76 -16.42 32.61
C ARG A 351 55.70 -17.59 32.92
N GLU A 352 56.77 -17.75 32.14
CA GLU A 352 57.76 -18.82 32.36
C GLU A 352 58.39 -18.70 33.75
N LYS A 353 58.87 -17.50 34.13
CA LYS A 353 59.46 -17.25 35.45
C LYS A 353 58.47 -17.47 36.61
N ILE A 354 57.19 -17.12 36.44
CA ILE A 354 56.14 -17.38 37.44
C ILE A 354 55.95 -18.89 37.61
N GLN A 355 55.92 -19.67 36.54
CA GLN A 355 55.76 -21.12 36.61
C GLN A 355 56.99 -21.81 37.24
N GLU A 356 58.20 -21.33 36.97
CA GLU A 356 59.41 -21.76 37.69
C GLU A 356 59.34 -21.44 39.19
N LEU A 357 58.97 -20.21 39.57
CA LEU A 357 58.85 -19.79 40.97
C LEU A 357 57.76 -20.57 41.73
N LEU A 358 56.62 -20.83 41.10
CA LEU A 358 55.53 -21.64 41.66
C LEU A 358 55.94 -23.12 41.80
N LYS A 359 56.75 -23.66 40.88
CA LYS A 359 57.30 -25.02 40.98
C LYS A 359 58.33 -25.10 42.11
N ALA A 360 59.28 -24.17 42.16
CA ALA A 360 60.28 -24.08 43.21
C ALA A 360 59.63 -23.95 44.60
N LYS A 361 58.63 -23.08 44.77
CA LYS A 361 57.92 -22.90 46.07
C LYS A 361 57.11 -24.15 46.48
N LYS A 362 56.61 -24.94 45.52
CA LYS A 362 55.99 -26.26 45.79
C LYS A 362 57.02 -27.30 46.24
N GLU A 363 58.16 -27.39 45.55
CA GLU A 363 59.27 -28.28 45.89
C GLU A 363 59.83 -27.93 47.28
N ASP A 364 60.05 -26.65 47.54
CA ASP A 364 60.48 -26.07 48.83
C ASP A 364 59.47 -26.33 49.96
N LYS A 365 58.15 -26.27 49.69
CA LYS A 365 57.09 -26.71 50.63
C LYS A 365 57.08 -28.21 50.87
N GLU A 366 57.41 -29.04 49.87
CA GLU A 366 57.54 -30.47 50.06
C GLU A 366 58.79 -30.83 50.85
N GLU A 367 59.94 -30.20 50.61
CA GLU A 367 61.14 -30.38 51.42
C GLU A 367 60.93 -29.92 52.87
N LYS A 368 60.22 -28.80 53.07
CA LYS A 368 59.81 -28.32 54.41
C LYS A 368 58.74 -29.18 55.09
N LYS A 369 58.01 -30.02 54.34
CA LYS A 369 57.19 -31.13 54.89
C LYS A 369 58.05 -32.36 55.22
N LYS A 370 58.99 -32.73 54.34
CA LYS A 370 59.91 -33.88 54.50
C LYS A 370 60.89 -33.67 55.68
N THR A 371 61.24 -32.43 56.01
CA THR A 371 62.09 -32.06 57.17
C THR A 371 61.31 -31.78 58.47
N LYS A 372 59.97 -31.81 58.47
CA LYS A 372 59.13 -31.54 59.66
C LYS A 372 58.43 -32.77 60.28
N LYS A 373 58.89 -33.98 59.95
CA LYS A 373 58.71 -35.19 60.77
C LYS A 373 60.01 -36.00 60.70
N PRO A 374 60.69 -36.19 61.83
CA PRO A 374 60.39 -37.36 62.65
C PRO A 374 59.93 -37.00 64.08
N GLU A 375 59.86 -38.00 64.96
CA GLU A 375 59.74 -37.91 66.43
C GLU A 375 58.45 -37.26 66.98
N GLN A 376 57.37 -38.03 67.05
CA GLN A 376 57.16 -38.90 68.22
C GLN A 376 56.17 -40.03 67.90
N GLU A 377 56.44 -41.20 68.47
CA GLU A 377 55.61 -42.40 68.38
C GLU A 377 54.65 -42.50 69.58
N THR A 378 53.59 -43.31 69.42
CA THR A 378 52.74 -43.89 70.49
C THR A 378 51.96 -42.87 71.40
N GLU A 379 50.82 -43.18 72.02
CA GLU A 379 50.19 -44.46 72.39
C GLU A 379 48.64 -44.50 72.21
N LEU A 380 48.11 -45.71 71.98
CA LEU A 380 46.86 -46.31 72.51
C LEU A 380 45.42 -45.78 72.20
N VAL A 381 44.65 -46.68 71.55
CA VAL A 381 43.37 -47.29 72.01
C VAL A 381 41.98 -46.69 71.67
N LYS A 382 41.27 -47.44 70.80
CA LYS A 382 39.85 -47.91 70.82
C LYS A 382 38.73 -47.02 71.39
N SER A 383 37.59 -46.96 70.68
CA SER A 383 36.44 -47.84 70.99
C SER A 383 35.42 -47.94 69.83
N ASP A 384 34.94 -49.17 69.64
CA ASP A 384 33.63 -49.67 69.20
C ASP A 384 32.65 -48.75 68.42
N SER A 385 32.30 -49.21 67.20
CA SER A 385 31.02 -49.88 66.83
C SER A 385 29.69 -49.45 67.51
N PRO A 386 28.49 -49.59 66.86
CA PRO A 386 28.23 -50.51 65.75
C PRO A 386 27.23 -50.07 64.63
N GLN A 387 27.19 -50.91 63.58
CA GLN A 387 26.02 -51.47 62.87
C GLN A 387 24.89 -50.63 62.22
N GLU A 388 24.46 -51.16 61.06
CA GLU A 388 23.06 -51.35 60.59
C GLU A 388 22.24 -50.12 60.16
N GLU A 389 21.33 -50.19 59.18
CA GLU A 389 20.99 -51.04 58.02
C GLU A 389 19.65 -50.46 57.46
N SER A 390 19.00 -50.88 56.37
CA SER A 390 19.14 -52.07 55.52
C SER A 390 18.77 -51.76 54.05
N ALA A 391 19.28 -52.62 53.15
CA ALA A 391 18.70 -53.17 51.91
C ALA A 391 17.62 -52.37 51.10
N GLY A 392 17.62 -52.33 49.76
CA GLY A 392 18.52 -52.93 48.75
C GLY A 392 18.05 -54.28 48.17
N ASN A 393 18.10 -54.44 46.84
CA ASN A 393 18.49 -55.72 46.20
C ASN A 393 18.73 -55.63 44.67
N SER A 394 20.01 -55.66 44.29
CA SER A 394 20.67 -56.77 43.57
C SER A 394 20.19 -57.28 42.20
N ALA A 395 21.20 -57.72 41.44
CA ALA A 395 21.23 -58.50 40.18
C ALA A 395 21.18 -57.68 38.86
N LYS A 396 22.09 -57.90 37.89
CA LYS A 396 23.13 -58.95 37.81
C LYS A 396 24.35 -58.55 36.95
N ASP A 397 25.49 -59.17 37.29
CA ASP A 397 26.71 -59.35 36.47
C ASP A 397 26.40 -59.90 35.06
N SER A 398 27.27 -59.79 34.04
CA SER A 398 28.73 -59.59 34.08
C SER A 398 29.32 -58.84 32.87
N GLY A 399 30.58 -58.43 32.97
CA GLY A 399 31.40 -57.89 31.88
C GLY A 399 31.83 -58.92 30.80
N ALA A 400 32.86 -58.65 29.98
CA ALA A 400 33.83 -57.56 30.06
C ALA A 400 34.37 -57.13 28.67
N GLU A 401 35.24 -56.11 28.67
CA GLU A 401 35.93 -55.56 27.49
C GLU A 401 36.91 -56.56 26.85
N SER A 402 37.18 -56.41 25.55
CA SER A 402 38.57 -56.12 25.14
C SER A 402 38.68 -55.50 23.74
N THR A 403 39.68 -54.63 23.65
CA THR A 403 40.13 -53.75 22.58
C THR A 403 40.71 -54.42 21.32
N GLY A 404 40.68 -53.68 20.20
CA GLY A 404 41.73 -53.68 19.17
C GLY A 404 41.40 -54.35 17.83
N GLN A 405 42.03 -54.00 16.70
CA GLN A 405 42.86 -52.82 16.38
C GLN A 405 43.01 -52.73 14.83
N THR A 406 43.29 -51.52 14.32
CA THR A 406 43.92 -51.13 13.03
C THR A 406 44.62 -52.22 12.16
N TYR A 407 44.65 -52.20 10.81
CA TYR A 407 45.03 -51.09 9.90
C TYR A 407 44.59 -51.26 8.40
N GLN A 408 44.39 -50.10 7.73
CA GLN A 408 44.77 -49.70 6.33
C GLN A 408 44.39 -50.49 5.04
N HIS A 409 43.72 -49.74 4.15
CA HIS A 409 43.90 -49.58 2.68
C HIS A 409 43.97 -50.76 1.69
N SER A 410 43.14 -50.67 0.64
CA SER A 410 43.61 -50.59 -0.76
C SER A 410 42.52 -49.97 -1.66
N ASP A 411 42.93 -49.27 -2.72
CA ASP A 411 42.08 -48.49 -3.62
C ASP A 411 41.73 -49.25 -4.92
N ALA A 412 40.57 -48.96 -5.52
CA ALA A 412 40.32 -49.16 -6.94
C ALA A 412 39.09 -48.36 -7.42
N GLU A 413 39.27 -47.54 -8.46
CA GLU A 413 38.16 -46.91 -9.20
C GLU A 413 37.61 -47.85 -10.29
N SER A 414 36.35 -47.66 -10.67
CA SER A 414 35.92 -47.84 -12.08
C SER A 414 34.65 -47.04 -12.35
N ALA A 415 34.43 -46.64 -13.60
CA ALA A 415 33.51 -45.56 -13.97
C ALA A 415 32.51 -45.92 -15.08
N GLY A 416 31.41 -45.17 -15.11
CA GLY A 416 30.48 -45.08 -16.25
C GLY A 416 29.30 -46.06 -16.25
N ASN A 417 28.27 -45.85 -17.07
CA ASN A 417 28.10 -44.76 -18.04
C ASN A 417 26.62 -44.41 -18.31
N SER A 418 26.38 -43.24 -18.92
CA SER A 418 25.06 -42.64 -19.16
C SER A 418 24.28 -43.25 -20.34
N ALA A 419 22.94 -43.18 -20.30
CA ALA A 419 22.07 -43.19 -21.49
C ALA A 419 20.70 -42.52 -21.22
N GLN A 420 20.03 -42.05 -22.29
CA GLN A 420 18.70 -41.39 -22.28
C GLN A 420 17.68 -42.27 -23.03
N GLY A 421 16.36 -42.07 -22.87
CA GLY A 421 15.38 -42.76 -23.74
C GLY A 421 13.88 -42.62 -23.43
N SER A 422 13.25 -41.59 -24.01
CA SER A 422 11.82 -41.37 -24.27
C SER A 422 10.82 -42.56 -24.43
N GLY A 423 9.57 -42.35 -23.98
CA GLY A 423 8.41 -42.34 -24.92
C GLY A 423 7.19 -43.27 -24.69
N SER A 424 6.01 -42.77 -25.11
CA SER A 424 4.70 -43.45 -25.30
C SER A 424 3.96 -43.97 -24.05
N LYS A 425 2.63 -43.83 -23.85
CA LYS A 425 1.37 -43.77 -24.65
C LYS A 425 0.63 -45.11 -24.82
N ASN A 426 -0.55 -45.21 -24.19
CA ASN A 426 -1.87 -45.69 -24.68
C ASN A 426 -2.80 -45.86 -23.43
N SER A 427 -4.05 -45.37 -23.30
CA SER A 427 -5.20 -45.08 -24.18
C SER A 427 -6.23 -46.22 -24.28
N LEU A 428 -7.46 -45.99 -23.83
CA LEU A 428 -8.68 -46.73 -24.22
C LEU A 428 -9.93 -45.84 -24.03
N GLN A 429 -10.98 -46.12 -24.79
CA GLN A 429 -12.23 -45.35 -25.02
C GLN A 429 -13.46 -46.16 -24.54
N ASP A 430 -14.72 -45.67 -24.46
CA ASP A 430 -15.32 -44.33 -24.66
C ASP A 430 -16.37 -44.06 -23.52
N SER A 431 -17.63 -43.56 -23.60
CA SER A 431 -18.57 -43.14 -24.66
C SER A 431 -19.66 -42.14 -24.16
N ASP A 432 -20.54 -41.71 -25.09
CA ASP A 432 -21.95 -41.26 -24.92
C ASP A 432 -22.32 -40.00 -24.08
N SER A 433 -22.06 -38.84 -24.70
CA SER A 433 -23.08 -37.91 -25.23
C SER A 433 -24.31 -37.43 -24.41
N GLU A 434 -24.39 -36.10 -24.24
CA GLU A 434 -25.64 -35.31 -24.32
C GLU A 434 -25.34 -33.90 -24.90
N SER A 435 -26.31 -33.18 -25.50
CA SER A 435 -26.02 -31.90 -26.22
C SER A 435 -27.23 -30.98 -26.52
N THR A 436 -27.22 -29.75 -25.99
CA THR A 436 -27.99 -28.57 -26.51
C THR A 436 -27.27 -27.28 -26.08
N LYS A 437 -26.72 -26.43 -26.96
CA LYS A 437 -27.33 -25.48 -27.93
C LYS A 437 -28.27 -24.41 -27.34
N GLN A 438 -27.87 -23.14 -27.48
CA GLN A 438 -28.78 -22.04 -27.86
C GLN A 438 -28.02 -20.92 -28.58
N THR A 439 -28.70 -20.22 -29.50
CA THR A 439 -28.18 -19.13 -30.34
C THR A 439 -29.29 -18.11 -30.63
N SER A 440 -28.90 -16.89 -31.02
CA SER A 440 -29.81 -15.78 -31.39
C SER A 440 -30.88 -16.14 -32.43
N PRO A 441 -32.10 -15.58 -32.31
CA PRO A 441 -33.05 -15.45 -33.41
C PRO A 441 -33.22 -14.00 -33.90
N TYR A 442 -33.28 -13.83 -35.23
CA TYR A 442 -33.81 -12.66 -35.92
C TYR A 442 -34.67 -13.20 -37.07
N GLY A 443 -35.92 -12.75 -37.21
CA GLY A 443 -36.87 -13.27 -38.21
C GLY A 443 -38.25 -12.62 -38.09
N SER A 444 -38.93 -12.44 -39.21
CA SER A 444 -40.25 -11.80 -39.34
C SER A 444 -41.41 -12.80 -39.14
N ASP A 445 -42.68 -12.40 -39.00
CA ASP A 445 -43.54 -11.99 -40.12
C ASP A 445 -44.90 -11.34 -39.73
N THR A 446 -45.49 -10.66 -40.72
CA THR A 446 -46.94 -10.39 -40.94
C THR A 446 -47.76 -9.38 -40.09
N ASP A 447 -48.23 -8.37 -40.82
CA ASP A 447 -49.58 -7.76 -40.90
C ASP A 447 -50.20 -6.79 -39.85
N SER A 448 -50.38 -5.55 -40.33
CA SER A 448 -51.62 -4.73 -40.35
C SER A 448 -52.56 -4.63 -39.14
N THR A 449 -52.63 -3.43 -38.55
CA THR A 449 -53.87 -2.59 -38.50
C THR A 449 -53.60 -1.20 -37.87
N GLY A 450 -54.51 -0.24 -38.08
CA GLY A 450 -54.54 1.03 -37.31
C GLY A 450 -54.08 2.30 -38.07
N LYS A 451 -54.67 3.46 -37.74
CA LYS A 451 -54.46 4.74 -38.46
C LYS A 451 -54.81 5.93 -37.55
N LYS A 452 -54.23 7.13 -37.82
CA LYS A 452 -54.49 8.47 -37.19
C LYS A 452 -53.86 8.68 -35.78
N GLU A 453 -53.56 9.90 -35.30
CA GLU A 453 -53.64 11.25 -35.91
C GLU A 453 -52.54 12.26 -35.45
N LYS A 454 -52.71 13.55 -35.76
CA LYS A 454 -51.68 14.63 -35.74
C LYS A 454 -51.74 15.51 -34.48
N LYS A 455 -50.62 16.15 -34.07
CA LYS A 455 -50.45 17.63 -34.09
C LYS A 455 -49.08 18.20 -33.65
N LYS A 456 -48.87 19.44 -34.10
CA LYS A 456 -47.87 20.50 -33.77
C LYS A 456 -47.75 20.77 -32.24
N GLY A 457 -46.74 21.45 -31.69
CA GLY A 457 -45.58 22.17 -32.25
C GLY A 457 -45.29 23.50 -31.49
N LEU A 458 -44.32 24.30 -31.97
CA LEU A 458 -43.79 25.59 -31.43
C LEU A 458 -42.79 25.53 -30.25
N PHE A 459 -41.68 26.24 -30.43
CA PHE A 459 -40.93 26.99 -29.42
C PHE A 459 -40.33 28.26 -30.08
N GLY A 460 -39.98 29.29 -29.31
CA GLY A 460 -39.27 30.46 -29.84
C GLY A 460 -39.16 31.67 -28.92
N LYS A 461 -38.33 32.65 -29.34
CA LYS A 461 -37.83 33.87 -28.63
C LYS A 461 -36.69 33.62 -27.63
N ARG A 462 -35.74 34.55 -27.40
CA ARG A 462 -35.22 35.77 -28.12
C ARG A 462 -33.90 36.18 -27.41
N ASN A 463 -32.88 36.74 -28.09
CA ASN A 463 -32.58 38.18 -28.28
C ASN A 463 -31.28 38.28 -29.13
N ALA A 464 -31.11 39.18 -30.12
CA ALA A 464 -30.65 40.59 -30.04
C ALA A 464 -29.27 40.75 -29.34
N LYS A 465 -28.26 41.50 -29.85
CA LYS A 465 -28.12 42.59 -30.87
C LYS A 465 -26.65 42.57 -31.43
N GLU A 466 -26.10 43.39 -32.34
CA GLU A 466 -26.48 44.63 -33.09
C GLU A 466 -25.86 44.65 -34.54
N LYS A 467 -24.91 45.56 -34.86
CA LYS A 467 -24.30 45.91 -36.17
C LYS A 467 -23.15 46.96 -35.97
N PRO A 468 -22.48 47.63 -36.96
CA PRO A 468 -22.77 47.91 -38.41
C PRO A 468 -21.61 47.46 -39.37
N GLU A 469 -21.33 47.89 -40.61
CA GLU A 469 -21.86 48.90 -41.61
C GLU A 469 -22.25 48.22 -42.97
N GLY A 470 -21.85 48.54 -44.24
CA GLY A 470 -21.18 49.67 -44.94
C GLY A 470 -20.16 49.22 -46.05
N THR A 471 -19.85 49.92 -47.16
CA THR A 471 -20.55 50.93 -48.01
C THR A 471 -20.02 50.92 -49.48
N ALA A 472 -20.92 50.97 -50.49
CA ALA A 472 -20.77 51.46 -51.90
C ALA A 472 -19.59 50.95 -52.81
N PHE A 473 -19.62 50.94 -54.15
CA PHE A 473 -20.49 51.44 -55.25
C PHE A 473 -20.84 50.28 -56.23
N GLY A 474 -21.64 50.39 -57.31
CA GLY A 474 -22.35 51.48 -58.01
C GLY A 474 -23.31 50.92 -59.09
N LYS A 475 -23.98 51.75 -59.91
CA LYS A 475 -25.09 51.31 -60.81
C LYS A 475 -25.17 52.08 -62.15
N GLY A 476 -25.65 51.41 -63.22
CA GLY A 476 -26.07 51.99 -64.52
C GLY A 476 -25.24 51.53 -65.75
N GLN A 477 -25.78 51.46 -66.97
CA GLN A 477 -27.19 51.50 -67.40
C GLN A 477 -27.41 50.88 -68.81
N ASP A 478 -28.68 50.64 -69.14
CA ASP A 478 -29.34 50.02 -70.32
C ASP A 478 -28.74 50.18 -71.74
N VAL A 479 -29.06 49.22 -72.65
CA VAL A 479 -29.92 49.41 -73.86
C VAL A 479 -30.20 48.07 -74.60
N SER A 480 -31.23 48.03 -75.46
CA SER A 480 -31.77 46.90 -76.25
C SER A 480 -30.76 46.26 -77.23
N THR A 481 -30.97 45.08 -77.84
CA THR A 481 -32.19 44.44 -78.43
C THR A 481 -31.93 42.90 -78.52
N GLN A 482 -32.80 41.94 -78.88
CA GLN A 482 -33.94 41.90 -79.81
C GLN A 482 -34.88 40.70 -79.50
N ARG A 483 -36.06 40.62 -80.13
CA ARG A 483 -36.97 39.47 -80.00
C ARG A 483 -36.48 38.24 -80.78
N THR A 484 -36.28 37.12 -80.10
CA THR A 484 -36.48 35.75 -80.63
C THR A 484 -37.27 34.95 -79.61
N GLY A 485 -38.17 34.07 -80.07
CA GLY A 485 -39.00 33.25 -79.18
C GLY A 485 -38.20 32.11 -78.57
N ASN A 486 -38.40 31.83 -77.28
CA ASN A 486 -37.76 30.70 -76.61
C ASN A 486 -38.49 29.39 -77.01
N PRO A 487 -37.84 28.37 -77.60
CA PRO A 487 -38.53 27.20 -78.16
C PRO A 487 -39.17 26.21 -77.17
N GLU A 488 -39.08 26.47 -75.86
CA GLU A 488 -39.40 25.50 -74.79
C GLU A 488 -40.59 25.95 -73.92
N ASP A 489 -41.77 26.06 -74.50
CA ASP A 489 -43.03 26.01 -73.74
C ASP A 489 -43.55 24.56 -73.71
N PRO A 490 -43.52 23.85 -72.56
CA PRO A 490 -43.96 22.46 -72.48
C PRO A 490 -45.47 22.28 -72.70
N ASN A 491 -46.28 23.35 -72.63
CA ASN A 491 -47.71 23.31 -72.96
C ASN A 491 -47.97 23.57 -74.45
N GLY A 492 -47.03 24.22 -75.16
CA GLY A 492 -47.24 24.70 -76.53
C GLY A 492 -47.65 23.60 -77.51
N ILE A 493 -46.95 22.46 -77.50
CA ILE A 493 -47.25 21.33 -78.39
C ILE A 493 -48.60 20.67 -78.06
N GLU A 494 -48.94 20.56 -76.77
CA GLU A 494 -50.19 19.94 -76.34
C GLU A 494 -51.40 20.83 -76.68
N ALA A 495 -51.24 22.16 -76.53
CA ALA A 495 -52.22 23.15 -76.98
C ALA A 495 -52.34 23.25 -78.52
N GLU A 496 -51.24 23.13 -79.27
CA GLU A 496 -51.27 23.12 -80.75
C GLU A 496 -52.03 21.90 -81.29
N LEU A 497 -51.86 20.73 -80.64
CA LEU A 497 -52.65 19.53 -80.93
C LEU A 497 -54.12 19.69 -80.51
N GLU A 498 -54.42 20.30 -79.36
CA GLU A 498 -55.80 20.57 -78.94
C GLU A 498 -56.51 21.57 -79.86
N ALA A 499 -55.79 22.54 -80.45
CA ALA A 499 -56.31 23.42 -81.48
C ALA A 499 -56.63 22.67 -82.79
N GLU A 500 -55.71 21.83 -83.28
CA GLU A 500 -55.96 20.93 -84.43
C GLU A 500 -57.19 20.02 -84.20
N PHE A 501 -57.43 19.57 -82.96
CA PHE A 501 -58.65 18.82 -82.62
C PHE A 501 -59.90 19.69 -82.48
N ALA A 502 -59.79 20.93 -82.02
CA ALA A 502 -60.93 21.85 -81.91
C ALA A 502 -61.49 22.23 -83.29
N GLU A 503 -60.62 22.51 -84.26
CA GLU A 503 -61.03 22.80 -85.65
C GLU A 503 -61.69 21.59 -86.34
N SER A 504 -61.44 20.36 -85.87
CA SER A 504 -62.01 19.13 -86.44
C SER A 504 -63.49 18.88 -86.14
N ASN A 505 -64.16 19.73 -85.33
CA ASN A 505 -65.56 19.55 -84.89
C ASN A 505 -65.87 18.17 -84.25
N GLY A 506 -64.85 17.48 -83.72
CA GLY A 506 -65.01 16.25 -82.94
C GLY A 506 -65.20 14.95 -83.72
N THR A 507 -65.11 14.95 -85.06
CA THR A 507 -65.33 13.74 -85.89
C THR A 507 -64.11 12.81 -86.01
N MET A 508 -62.92 13.25 -85.59
CA MET A 508 -61.71 12.41 -85.66
C MET A 508 -61.76 11.19 -84.73
N SER A 509 -61.50 10.01 -85.30
CA SER A 509 -61.33 8.76 -84.55
C SER A 509 -60.09 8.80 -83.66
N ILE A 510 -60.07 7.97 -82.60
CA ILE A 510 -58.97 8.00 -81.64
C ILE A 510 -57.61 7.60 -82.26
N LYS A 511 -57.63 6.72 -83.25
CA LYS A 511 -56.47 6.35 -84.09
C LYS A 511 -55.87 7.58 -84.75
N GLU A 512 -56.69 8.42 -85.38
CA GLU A 512 -56.22 9.64 -86.05
C GLU A 512 -55.64 10.66 -85.06
N LYS A 513 -56.14 10.69 -83.81
CA LYS A 513 -55.58 11.54 -82.74
C LYS A 513 -54.19 11.10 -82.31
N TYR A 514 -53.98 9.80 -82.11
CA TYR A 514 -52.65 9.27 -81.81
C TYR A 514 -51.72 9.36 -83.03
N ASP A 515 -52.18 9.08 -84.25
CA ASP A 515 -51.39 9.28 -85.48
C ASP A 515 -50.94 10.75 -85.66
N ALA A 516 -51.76 11.74 -85.31
CA ALA A 516 -51.35 13.15 -85.30
C ALA A 516 -50.23 13.41 -84.28
N ARG A 517 -50.36 12.89 -83.06
CA ARG A 517 -49.32 12.97 -82.01
C ARG A 517 -48.02 12.28 -82.44
N MET A 518 -48.09 11.14 -83.12
CA MET A 518 -46.90 10.44 -83.64
C MET A 518 -46.14 11.21 -84.74
N ARG A 519 -46.73 12.23 -85.36
CA ARG A 519 -46.04 13.09 -86.35
C ARG A 519 -45.22 14.22 -85.72
N LYS A 520 -45.37 14.49 -84.42
CA LYS A 520 -44.70 15.58 -83.69
C LYS A 520 -43.68 15.08 -82.63
N LEU A 521 -43.32 13.79 -82.64
CA LEU A 521 -42.44 13.16 -81.63
C LEU A 521 -41.01 13.72 -81.62
N ASP A 522 -40.53 14.22 -82.76
CA ASP A 522 -39.24 14.90 -82.93
C ASP A 522 -39.10 16.16 -82.05
N ARG A 523 -40.23 16.83 -81.78
CA ARG A 523 -40.31 18.07 -81.00
C ARG A 523 -40.66 17.83 -79.53
N MET A 524 -41.06 16.61 -79.16
CA MET A 524 -41.46 16.30 -77.79
C MET A 524 -40.25 16.06 -76.88
N SER A 525 -40.34 16.57 -75.65
CA SER A 525 -39.36 16.29 -74.60
C SER A 525 -39.46 14.85 -74.09
N MET A 526 -38.40 14.33 -73.45
CA MET A 526 -38.43 12.98 -72.86
C MET A 526 -39.56 12.78 -71.83
N TRP A 527 -40.02 13.85 -71.16
CA TRP A 527 -41.19 13.79 -70.28
C TRP A 527 -42.50 13.65 -71.08
N GLN A 528 -42.69 14.44 -72.15
CA GLN A 528 -43.86 14.33 -73.03
C GLN A 528 -43.91 12.95 -73.71
N LEU A 529 -42.77 12.43 -74.18
CA LEU A 529 -42.68 11.09 -74.79
C LEU A 529 -43.03 9.96 -73.82
N ARG A 530 -42.62 10.06 -72.55
CA ARG A 530 -43.00 9.08 -71.50
C ARG A 530 -44.49 9.15 -71.16
N ARG A 531 -45.01 10.35 -70.89
CA ARG A 531 -46.43 10.60 -70.60
C ARG A 531 -47.34 10.18 -71.77
N LEU A 532 -46.91 10.36 -73.01
CA LEU A 532 -47.62 9.87 -74.19
C LEU A 532 -47.56 8.34 -74.34
N ARG A 533 -46.48 7.68 -73.89
CA ARG A 533 -46.37 6.21 -73.86
C ARG A 533 -47.28 5.58 -72.80
N GLU A 534 -47.41 6.22 -71.64
CA GLU A 534 -48.39 5.84 -70.62
C GLU A 534 -49.81 5.98 -71.17
N GLN A 535 -50.16 7.14 -71.76
CA GLN A 535 -51.47 7.36 -72.40
C GLN A 535 -51.81 6.31 -73.49
N VAL A 536 -50.84 5.94 -74.35
CA VAL A 536 -51.04 4.90 -75.38
C VAL A 536 -51.32 3.51 -74.76
N LYS A 537 -50.70 3.19 -73.62
CA LYS A 537 -50.90 1.89 -72.95
C LYS A 537 -52.25 1.83 -72.24
N ASP A 538 -52.59 2.89 -71.51
CA ASP A 538 -53.76 2.91 -70.62
C ASP A 538 -55.08 3.15 -71.37
N ASP A 539 -55.06 3.67 -72.61
CA ASP A 539 -56.28 3.94 -73.38
C ASP A 539 -56.90 2.65 -73.94
N GLU A 540 -57.94 2.14 -73.28
CA GLU A 540 -58.69 0.93 -73.68
C GLU A 540 -59.34 1.01 -75.08
N ARG A 541 -59.42 2.20 -75.70
CA ARG A 541 -60.07 2.42 -77.00
C ARG A 541 -59.15 2.20 -78.20
N LEU A 542 -57.86 1.91 -77.98
CA LEU A 542 -56.90 1.50 -79.00
C LEU A 542 -56.80 -0.04 -79.07
N ASP A 543 -56.80 -0.60 -80.28
CA ASP A 543 -56.51 -2.03 -80.47
C ASP A 543 -55.03 -2.36 -80.23
N TRP A 544 -54.72 -3.65 -80.07
CA TRP A 544 -53.37 -4.09 -79.71
C TRP A 544 -52.32 -3.81 -80.81
N VAL A 545 -52.72 -3.79 -82.08
CA VAL A 545 -51.83 -3.58 -83.24
C VAL A 545 -51.44 -2.10 -83.33
N ASP A 546 -52.40 -1.20 -83.11
CA ASP A 546 -52.10 0.23 -82.97
C ASP A 546 -51.27 0.52 -81.72
N LYS A 547 -51.55 -0.13 -80.58
CA LYS A 547 -50.71 0.00 -79.37
C LYS A 547 -49.27 -0.46 -79.62
N GLU A 548 -49.05 -1.60 -80.28
CA GLU A 548 -47.69 -2.07 -80.63
C GLU A 548 -46.98 -1.10 -81.60
N LYS A 549 -47.68 -0.66 -82.65
CA LYS A 549 -47.20 0.36 -83.61
C LYS A 549 -46.77 1.64 -82.89
N TYR A 550 -47.60 2.15 -81.98
CA TYR A 550 -47.33 3.39 -81.24
C TYR A 550 -46.24 3.23 -80.18
N GLU A 551 -46.22 2.13 -79.42
CA GLU A 551 -45.12 1.85 -78.49
C GLU A 551 -43.78 1.73 -79.23
N LYS A 552 -43.75 1.10 -80.41
CA LYS A 552 -42.54 1.00 -81.25
C LYS A 552 -42.03 2.37 -81.70
N LEU A 553 -42.92 3.25 -82.19
CA LEU A 553 -42.57 4.62 -82.59
C LEU A 553 -42.10 5.47 -81.40
N LEU A 554 -42.82 5.43 -80.28
CA LEU A 554 -42.47 6.16 -79.06
C LEU A 554 -41.15 5.68 -78.44
N ARG A 555 -40.89 4.38 -78.45
CA ARG A 555 -39.62 3.79 -78.01
C ARG A 555 -38.46 4.24 -78.90
N GLN A 556 -38.65 4.27 -80.21
CA GLN A 556 -37.64 4.77 -81.15
C GLN A 556 -37.35 6.27 -80.93
N ALA A 557 -38.38 7.11 -80.81
CA ALA A 557 -38.24 8.54 -80.53
C ALA A 557 -37.53 8.78 -79.18
N SER A 558 -37.92 8.06 -78.13
CA SER A 558 -37.30 8.19 -76.80
C SER A 558 -35.84 7.73 -76.80
N TYR A 559 -35.48 6.69 -77.57
CA TYR A 559 -34.09 6.28 -77.74
C TYR A 559 -33.27 7.30 -78.51
N GLN A 560 -33.85 7.99 -79.50
CA GLN A 560 -33.17 9.08 -80.22
C GLN A 560 -32.96 10.30 -79.32
N LYS A 561 -34.01 10.76 -78.63
CA LYS A 561 -33.94 11.93 -77.74
C LYS A 561 -33.07 11.67 -76.50
N GLY A 562 -33.18 10.49 -75.90
CA GLY A 562 -32.29 10.05 -74.82
C GLY A 562 -30.82 9.89 -75.25
N ALA A 563 -30.54 9.57 -76.52
CA ALA A 563 -29.17 9.54 -77.04
C ALA A 563 -28.59 10.95 -77.23
N GLU A 564 -29.41 11.91 -77.66
CA GLU A 564 -29.05 13.34 -77.73
C GLU A 564 -28.75 13.90 -76.33
N GLU A 565 -29.66 13.72 -75.37
CA GLU A 565 -29.48 14.16 -73.98
C GLU A 565 -28.22 13.55 -73.34
N VAL A 566 -27.94 12.25 -73.56
CA VAL A 566 -26.75 11.58 -73.04
C VAL A 566 -25.45 12.13 -73.64
N ARG A 567 -25.43 12.45 -74.93
CA ARG A 567 -24.26 13.07 -75.58
C ARG A 567 -24.01 14.49 -75.06
N GLN A 568 -25.04 15.32 -74.99
CA GLN A 568 -24.91 16.68 -74.44
C GLN A 568 -24.42 16.68 -72.98
N LYS A 569 -24.92 15.75 -72.15
CA LYS A 569 -24.44 15.55 -70.78
C LYS A 569 -22.97 15.10 -70.74
N ALA A 570 -22.55 14.19 -71.61
CA ALA A 570 -21.17 13.73 -71.68
C ALA A 570 -20.21 14.85 -72.13
N GLU A 571 -20.52 15.55 -73.22
CA GLU A 571 -19.75 16.70 -73.72
C GLU A 571 -19.58 17.78 -72.66
N TYR A 572 -20.66 18.12 -71.94
CA TYR A 572 -20.58 19.01 -70.78
C TYR A 572 -19.61 18.48 -69.73
N ALA A 573 -19.81 17.23 -69.27
CA ALA A 573 -19.04 16.64 -68.18
C ALA A 573 -17.53 16.51 -68.48
N MET A 574 -17.12 16.31 -69.74
CA MET A 574 -15.69 16.25 -70.12
C MET A 574 -14.89 17.49 -69.68
N THR A 575 -15.54 18.64 -69.54
CA THR A 575 -14.90 19.90 -69.11
C THR A 575 -14.85 20.10 -67.58
N GLN A 576 -15.55 19.27 -66.80
CA GLN A 576 -15.88 19.53 -65.39
C GLN A 576 -14.92 18.83 -64.42
N SER A 577 -15.19 18.99 -63.11
CA SER A 577 -14.46 18.33 -62.03
C SER A 577 -14.84 16.87 -61.86
N TYR A 578 -13.98 16.11 -61.19
CA TYR A 578 -14.13 14.68 -60.93
C TYR A 578 -15.52 14.32 -60.34
N ALA A 579 -15.98 15.09 -59.35
CA ALA A 579 -17.26 14.86 -58.68
C ALA A 579 -18.49 15.13 -59.57
N VAL A 580 -18.36 15.99 -60.58
CA VAL A 580 -19.43 16.21 -61.59
C VAL A 580 -19.41 15.10 -62.63
N ILE A 581 -18.22 14.70 -63.10
CA ILE A 581 -18.07 13.58 -64.05
C ILE A 581 -18.67 12.29 -63.46
N LYS A 582 -18.33 11.94 -62.20
CA LYS A 582 -18.90 10.76 -61.51
C LYS A 582 -20.44 10.78 -61.53
N ARG A 583 -21.05 11.89 -61.11
CA ARG A 583 -22.52 12.05 -61.10
C ARG A 583 -23.13 11.90 -62.49
N VAL A 584 -22.52 12.49 -63.51
CA VAL A 584 -23.03 12.39 -64.88
C VAL A 584 -22.87 10.97 -65.44
N MET A 585 -21.82 10.23 -65.08
CA MET A 585 -21.71 8.80 -65.40
C MET A 585 -22.84 7.99 -64.73
N ASP A 586 -23.14 8.25 -63.46
CA ASP A 586 -24.26 7.61 -62.75
C ASP A 586 -25.60 7.93 -63.47
N GLU A 587 -25.85 9.17 -63.85
CA GLU A 587 -27.04 9.60 -64.62
C GLU A 587 -27.12 8.93 -66.02
N ILE A 588 -26.01 8.85 -66.75
CA ILE A 588 -25.96 8.21 -68.08
C ILE A 588 -26.22 6.70 -67.99
N SER A 589 -25.72 6.04 -66.94
CA SER A 589 -26.01 4.61 -66.73
C SER A 589 -27.52 4.34 -66.61
N GLN A 590 -28.25 5.23 -65.95
CA GLN A 590 -29.69 5.17 -65.70
C GLN A 590 -30.55 5.74 -66.84
N ALA A 591 -29.95 6.39 -67.85
CA ALA A 591 -30.66 7.02 -68.95
C ALA A 591 -31.42 6.03 -69.85
N GLU A 592 -32.43 6.53 -70.59
CA GLU A 592 -33.26 5.72 -71.49
C GLU A 592 -32.81 5.89 -72.95
N CYS A 593 -31.66 5.30 -73.28
CA CYS A 593 -31.06 5.40 -74.61
C CYS A 593 -30.37 4.07 -75.04
N PRO A 594 -29.92 3.94 -76.30
CA PRO A 594 -29.28 2.74 -76.81
C PRO A 594 -28.00 2.36 -76.05
N GLU A 595 -27.91 1.08 -75.67
CA GLU A 595 -26.85 0.51 -74.85
C GLU A 595 -25.42 0.69 -75.40
N LEU A 596 -25.28 0.76 -76.74
CA LEU A 596 -24.01 1.06 -77.40
C LEU A 596 -23.53 2.50 -77.09
N ILE A 597 -24.45 3.47 -77.14
CA ILE A 597 -24.14 4.89 -76.89
C ILE A 597 -23.83 5.12 -75.40
N LYS A 598 -24.50 4.39 -74.49
CA LYS A 598 -24.12 4.37 -73.08
C LYS A 598 -22.67 3.91 -72.90
N LYS A 599 -22.30 2.77 -73.50
CA LYS A 599 -20.95 2.19 -73.36
C LYS A 599 -19.86 3.05 -73.96
N GLU A 600 -20.13 3.69 -75.09
CA GLU A 600 -19.28 4.69 -75.72
C GLU A 600 -19.03 5.88 -74.77
N MET A 601 -20.10 6.59 -74.37
CA MET A 601 -19.97 7.79 -73.53
C MET A 601 -19.44 7.50 -72.12
N LEU A 602 -19.78 6.35 -71.51
CA LEU A 602 -19.25 5.96 -70.20
C LEU A 602 -17.77 5.55 -70.27
N LYS A 603 -17.28 5.02 -71.40
CA LYS A 603 -15.84 4.77 -71.59
C LYS A 603 -15.08 6.10 -71.67
N ASP A 604 -15.53 7.02 -72.52
CA ASP A 604 -14.83 8.28 -72.75
C ASP A 604 -14.83 9.17 -71.50
N LEU A 605 -15.98 9.24 -70.79
CA LEU A 605 -16.04 9.86 -69.47
C LEU A 605 -15.18 9.13 -68.42
N GLY A 606 -15.03 7.80 -68.51
CA GLY A 606 -14.12 7.04 -67.67
C GLY A 606 -12.65 7.43 -67.85
N GLU A 607 -12.20 7.61 -69.09
CA GLU A 607 -10.84 8.06 -69.40
C GLU A 607 -10.59 9.51 -68.92
N VAL A 608 -11.57 10.40 -69.10
CA VAL A 608 -11.49 11.79 -68.61
C VAL A 608 -11.55 11.86 -67.07
N LYS A 609 -12.44 11.09 -66.43
CA LYS A 609 -12.52 10.91 -64.97
C LYS A 609 -11.16 10.52 -64.40
N LYS A 610 -10.50 9.54 -65.05
CA LYS A 610 -9.19 9.03 -64.64
C LYS A 610 -8.16 10.14 -64.53
N LYS A 611 -8.01 10.89 -65.63
CA LYS A 611 -7.04 11.99 -65.73
C LYS A 611 -7.38 13.12 -64.74
N ARG A 612 -8.66 13.50 -64.65
CA ARG A 612 -9.12 14.57 -63.77
C ARG A 612 -8.91 14.22 -62.28
N GLY A 613 -9.15 12.98 -61.88
CA GLY A 613 -8.90 12.51 -60.51
C GLY A 613 -7.42 12.64 -60.11
N GLN A 614 -6.50 12.25 -61.01
CA GLN A 614 -5.06 12.42 -60.79
C GLN A 614 -4.64 13.91 -60.75
N GLU A 615 -5.17 14.75 -61.65
CA GLU A 615 -4.93 16.20 -61.65
C GLU A 615 -5.42 16.86 -60.36
N GLU A 616 -6.63 16.56 -59.89
CA GLU A 616 -7.22 17.12 -58.67
C GLU A 616 -6.50 16.61 -57.40
N ALA A 617 -6.13 15.32 -57.34
CA ALA A 617 -5.37 14.73 -56.24
C ALA A 617 -3.94 15.31 -56.13
N ALA A 618 -3.25 15.49 -57.26
CA ALA A 618 -1.93 16.13 -57.29
C ALA A 618 -1.99 17.59 -56.81
N ASN A 619 -2.99 18.36 -57.26
CA ASN A 619 -3.23 19.73 -56.82
C ASN A 619 -3.61 19.83 -55.33
N LEU A 620 -4.25 18.79 -54.77
CA LEU A 620 -4.57 18.70 -53.36
C LEU A 620 -3.30 18.45 -52.51
N ILE A 621 -2.44 17.51 -52.94
CA ILE A 621 -1.16 17.22 -52.27
C ILE A 621 -0.19 18.40 -52.33
N ALA A 622 -0.13 19.12 -53.46
CA ALA A 622 0.71 20.32 -53.61
C ALA A 622 0.35 21.48 -52.65
N ARG A 623 -0.76 21.36 -51.89
CA ARG A 623 -1.23 22.34 -50.89
C ARG A 623 -1.09 21.83 -49.44
N VAL A 624 -0.45 20.69 -49.22
CA VAL A 624 -0.21 20.13 -47.87
C VAL A 624 0.86 20.96 -47.14
N PRO A 625 0.60 21.49 -45.93
CA PRO A 625 1.59 22.23 -45.15
C PRO A 625 2.75 21.34 -44.65
N GLU A 626 3.98 21.87 -44.62
CA GLU A 626 5.15 21.14 -44.10
C GLU A 626 5.04 20.70 -42.64
N ASN A 627 4.25 21.43 -41.84
CA ASN A 627 4.00 21.16 -40.42
C ASN A 627 2.50 20.86 -40.21
N MET A 628 2.00 19.88 -40.95
CA MET A 628 0.57 19.49 -40.97
C MET A 628 0.11 18.90 -39.63
N THR A 629 -0.95 19.47 -39.07
CA THR A 629 -1.58 18.93 -37.84
C THR A 629 -2.36 17.64 -38.10
N ARG A 630 -2.59 16.85 -37.04
CA ARG A 630 -3.39 15.62 -37.05
C ARG A 630 -4.81 15.81 -37.58
N SER A 631 -5.42 16.97 -37.30
CA SER A 631 -6.74 17.34 -37.83
C SER A 631 -6.69 17.57 -39.35
N GLN A 632 -5.74 18.39 -39.81
CA GLN A 632 -5.53 18.65 -41.25
C GLN A 632 -5.24 17.36 -42.01
N TYR A 633 -4.41 16.46 -41.47
CA TYR A 633 -4.13 15.15 -42.08
C TYR A 633 -5.41 14.33 -42.30
N ARG A 634 -6.34 14.29 -41.31
CA ARG A 634 -7.64 13.63 -41.48
C ARG A 634 -8.43 14.26 -42.62
N THR A 635 -8.52 15.60 -42.68
CA THR A 635 -9.24 16.32 -43.76
C THR A 635 -8.59 16.13 -45.15
N PHE A 636 -7.26 16.03 -45.25
CA PHE A 636 -6.60 15.72 -46.52
C PHE A 636 -6.85 14.27 -46.94
N ARG A 637 -6.77 13.30 -46.02
CA ARG A 637 -7.07 11.88 -46.30
C ARG A 637 -8.52 11.67 -46.71
N GLU A 638 -9.46 12.30 -46.01
CA GLU A 638 -10.89 12.27 -46.34
C GLU A 638 -11.18 12.81 -47.75
N LYS A 639 -10.47 13.86 -48.19
CA LYS A 639 -10.58 14.39 -49.55
C LYS A 639 -9.95 13.50 -50.61
N LEU A 640 -8.81 12.85 -50.32
CA LEU A 640 -8.21 11.87 -51.24
C LEU A 640 -9.12 10.64 -51.42
N ASN A 641 -9.78 10.20 -50.35
CA ASN A 641 -10.73 9.08 -50.38
C ASN A 641 -12.01 9.35 -51.21
N GLN A 642 -12.19 10.55 -51.78
CA GLN A 642 -13.32 10.85 -52.68
C GLN A 642 -13.05 10.43 -54.13
N TYR A 643 -11.80 10.09 -54.49
CA TYR A 643 -11.39 9.71 -55.85
C TYR A 643 -11.52 8.19 -56.10
N ASP A 644 -12.74 7.65 -55.93
CA ASP A 644 -13.07 6.22 -56.11
C ASP A 644 -12.54 5.57 -57.41
N GLY A 645 -11.81 4.47 -57.28
CA GLY A 645 -11.36 3.62 -58.39
C GLY A 645 -10.07 4.09 -59.08
N GLU A 646 -9.47 5.19 -58.61
CA GLU A 646 -8.18 5.67 -59.10
C GLU A 646 -7.02 5.17 -58.24
N ASP A 647 -5.84 4.99 -58.85
CA ASP A 647 -4.62 4.73 -58.08
C ASP A 647 -4.13 6.01 -57.40
N ILE A 648 -4.60 6.19 -56.17
CA ILE A 648 -4.22 7.27 -55.26
C ILE A 648 -3.14 6.84 -54.25
N SER A 649 -2.47 5.70 -54.46
CA SER A 649 -1.43 5.19 -53.55
C SER A 649 -0.30 6.21 -53.36
N VAL A 650 0.29 6.68 -54.46
CA VAL A 650 1.38 7.68 -54.50
C VAL A 650 1.02 8.95 -53.73
N TYR A 651 -0.22 9.43 -53.84
CA TYR A 651 -0.68 10.63 -53.12
C TYR A 651 -0.84 10.38 -51.61
N ASN A 652 -1.31 9.19 -51.23
CA ASN A 652 -1.37 8.79 -49.82
C ASN A 652 0.04 8.60 -49.22
N GLU A 653 0.99 8.04 -49.97
CA GLU A 653 2.39 7.89 -49.52
C GLU A 653 3.04 9.24 -49.22
N VAL A 654 2.85 10.25 -50.07
CA VAL A 654 3.34 11.61 -49.81
C VAL A 654 2.69 12.19 -48.55
N LEU A 655 1.37 12.04 -48.39
CA LEU A 655 0.65 12.55 -47.22
C LEU A 655 1.09 11.86 -45.91
N GLU A 656 1.31 10.54 -45.95
CA GLU A 656 1.85 9.78 -44.82
C GLU A 656 3.33 10.10 -44.55
N GLY A 657 4.14 10.34 -45.57
CA GLY A 657 5.53 10.79 -45.43
C GLY A 657 5.62 12.13 -44.68
N THR A 658 4.82 13.13 -45.08
CA THR A 658 4.75 14.43 -44.38
C THR A 658 4.26 14.27 -42.94
N ARG A 659 3.29 13.38 -42.69
CA ARG A 659 2.85 13.03 -41.32
C ARG A 659 3.99 12.42 -40.50
N ARG A 660 4.66 11.38 -41.01
CA ARG A 660 5.78 10.67 -40.35
C ARG A 660 6.95 11.60 -40.04
N LEU A 661 7.21 12.61 -40.87
CA LEU A 661 8.23 13.65 -40.61
C LEU A 661 7.77 14.65 -39.54
N THR A 662 6.52 15.09 -39.57
CA THR A 662 5.97 16.06 -38.60
C THR A 662 5.88 15.46 -37.19
N GLU A 663 5.35 14.23 -37.07
CA GLU A 663 5.24 13.54 -35.78
C GLU A 663 6.63 13.24 -35.18
N LYS A 664 7.60 12.79 -36.00
CA LYS A 664 8.99 12.58 -35.56
C LYS A 664 9.66 13.87 -35.05
N ARG A 665 9.40 15.03 -35.68
CA ARG A 665 9.88 16.35 -35.20
C ARG A 665 9.25 16.73 -33.86
N GLU A 666 7.94 16.51 -33.71
CA GLU A 666 7.24 16.80 -32.44
C GLU A 666 7.74 15.91 -31.30
N ILE A 667 7.87 14.60 -31.53
CA ILE A 667 8.39 13.63 -30.57
C ILE A 667 9.82 13.99 -30.14
N ALA A 668 10.72 14.30 -31.08
CA ALA A 668 12.07 14.75 -30.75
C ALA A 668 12.07 16.05 -29.90
N GLY A 669 11.13 16.97 -30.17
CA GLY A 669 10.91 18.15 -29.35
C GLY A 669 10.38 17.85 -27.94
N MET A 670 9.55 16.81 -27.79
CA MET A 670 9.07 16.33 -26.48
C MET A 670 10.21 15.67 -25.70
N LEU A 671 10.96 14.75 -26.29
CA LEU A 671 12.12 14.10 -25.65
C LEU A 671 13.19 15.10 -25.22
N LYS A 672 13.46 16.15 -26.03
CA LYS A 672 14.37 17.23 -25.62
C LYS A 672 13.89 18.01 -24.39
N ARG A 673 12.58 18.19 -24.20
CA ARG A 673 12.01 18.79 -22.98
C ARG A 673 12.00 17.81 -21.80
N ALA A 674 11.80 16.52 -22.07
CA ALA A 674 11.79 15.45 -21.08
C ALA A 674 13.15 15.26 -20.35
N ALA A 675 14.22 15.86 -20.85
CA ALA A 675 15.49 15.97 -20.13
C ALA A 675 15.40 16.76 -18.82
N ASN A 676 14.62 17.85 -18.80
CA ASN A 676 14.58 18.84 -17.72
C ASN A 676 13.16 19.06 -17.16
N SER A 677 12.25 18.10 -17.33
CA SER A 677 10.85 18.22 -16.91
C SER A 677 10.60 17.59 -15.53
N ASP A 678 9.65 18.14 -14.78
CA ASP A 678 9.15 17.50 -13.56
C ASP A 678 8.30 16.25 -13.89
N ARG A 679 8.05 15.41 -12.87
CA ARG A 679 7.21 14.20 -12.99
C ARG A 679 5.87 14.49 -13.68
N ARG A 680 5.23 15.60 -13.32
CA ARG A 680 3.96 16.07 -13.90
C ARG A 680 4.09 16.41 -15.39
N GLY A 681 5.13 17.12 -15.80
CA GLY A 681 5.41 17.43 -17.21
C GLY A 681 5.69 16.19 -18.04
N LEU A 682 6.39 15.20 -17.48
CA LEU A 682 6.56 13.89 -18.13
C LEU A 682 5.24 13.13 -18.27
N MET A 683 4.41 13.09 -17.22
CA MET A 683 3.07 12.50 -17.29
C MET A 683 2.19 13.19 -18.35
N GLN A 684 2.22 14.53 -18.45
CA GLN A 684 1.52 15.28 -19.50
C GLN A 684 2.02 14.91 -20.90
N MET A 685 3.32 14.64 -21.07
CA MET A 685 3.87 14.14 -22.34
C MET A 685 3.43 12.71 -22.65
N LEU A 686 3.32 11.82 -21.65
CA LEU A 686 2.76 10.47 -21.84
C LEU A 686 1.29 10.49 -22.24
N THR A 687 0.46 11.27 -21.53
CA THR A 687 -0.94 11.51 -21.90
C THR A 687 -1.03 11.97 -23.36
N LYS A 688 -0.23 12.97 -23.75
CA LYS A 688 -0.24 13.47 -25.13
C LYS A 688 0.18 12.40 -26.15
N LEU A 689 1.26 11.65 -25.91
CA LEU A 689 1.72 10.61 -26.85
C LEU A 689 0.68 9.51 -27.05
N ARG A 690 -0.08 9.17 -26.01
CA ARG A 690 -1.13 8.13 -26.03
C ARG A 690 -2.45 8.64 -26.65
N GLU A 691 -2.88 9.87 -26.34
CA GLU A 691 -4.24 10.35 -26.65
C GLU A 691 -4.35 11.16 -27.96
N ASP A 692 -3.30 11.89 -28.39
CA ASP A 692 -3.37 12.68 -29.64
C ASP A 692 -3.54 11.80 -30.90
N GLY A 693 -3.20 10.51 -30.83
CA GLY A 693 -3.22 9.58 -31.97
C GLY A 693 -2.02 9.73 -32.90
N PHE A 694 -0.81 9.78 -32.32
CA PHE A 694 0.45 9.57 -33.04
C PHE A 694 0.49 8.18 -33.72
N LEU A 695 1.40 7.97 -34.67
CA LEU A 695 1.72 6.64 -35.21
C LEU A 695 2.38 5.77 -34.11
N PRO A 696 1.86 4.56 -33.80
CA PRO A 696 2.37 3.72 -32.71
C PRO A 696 3.88 3.47 -32.79
N GLU A 697 4.38 3.10 -33.97
CA GLU A 697 5.81 2.86 -34.28
C GLU A 697 6.75 4.01 -33.89
N GLN A 698 6.25 5.26 -33.91
CA GLN A 698 7.03 6.44 -33.51
C GLN A 698 6.81 6.80 -32.04
N ALA A 699 5.58 6.64 -31.54
CA ALA A 699 5.21 7.00 -30.18
C ALA A 699 5.78 6.03 -29.14
N GLU A 700 5.77 4.72 -29.39
CA GLU A 700 6.12 3.67 -28.43
C GLU A 700 7.55 3.83 -27.87
N ILE A 701 8.52 4.16 -28.73
CA ILE A 701 9.92 4.41 -28.34
C ILE A 701 10.00 5.58 -27.34
N ALA A 702 9.27 6.67 -27.61
CA ALA A 702 9.27 7.86 -26.78
C ALA A 702 8.44 7.70 -25.50
N ILE A 703 7.34 6.93 -25.56
CA ILE A 703 6.54 6.51 -24.40
C ILE A 703 7.44 5.74 -23.43
N LYS A 704 8.12 4.69 -23.91
CA LYS A 704 9.03 3.85 -23.12
C LYS A 704 10.20 4.64 -22.51
N GLU A 705 10.77 5.60 -23.25
CA GLU A 705 11.83 6.46 -22.72
C GLU A 705 11.33 7.38 -21.59
N ILE A 706 10.14 7.96 -21.75
CA ILE A 706 9.55 8.85 -20.73
C ILE A 706 9.04 8.05 -19.52
N GLU A 707 8.47 6.87 -19.72
CA GLU A 707 8.11 5.93 -18.64
C GLU A 707 9.34 5.53 -17.82
N GLY A 708 10.44 5.14 -18.47
CA GLY A 708 11.70 4.83 -17.78
C GLY A 708 12.26 6.01 -16.98
N ARG A 709 12.08 7.25 -17.45
CA ARG A 709 12.45 8.47 -16.70
C ARG A 709 11.54 8.71 -15.49
N VAL A 710 10.22 8.51 -15.61
CA VAL A 710 9.28 8.59 -14.48
C VAL A 710 9.59 7.50 -13.45
N MET A 711 9.79 6.26 -13.90
CA MET A 711 10.16 5.12 -13.06
C MET A 711 11.46 5.39 -12.28
N ALA A 712 12.49 5.94 -12.94
CA ALA A 712 13.75 6.28 -12.29
C ALA A 712 13.68 7.48 -11.33
N MET A 713 12.66 8.35 -11.42
CA MET A 713 12.41 9.39 -10.41
C MET A 713 11.63 8.83 -9.23
N ASP A 714 10.57 8.07 -9.48
CA ASP A 714 9.73 7.46 -8.46
C ASP A 714 10.54 6.49 -7.60
N GLN A 715 11.39 5.67 -8.24
CA GLN A 715 12.33 4.78 -7.55
C GLN A 715 13.28 5.57 -6.64
N LYS A 716 13.92 6.65 -7.12
CA LYS A 716 14.83 7.46 -6.29
C LYS A 716 14.16 8.12 -5.08
N VAL A 717 12.88 8.47 -5.19
CA VAL A 717 12.11 8.99 -4.06
C VAL A 717 11.81 7.87 -3.06
N ILE A 718 11.44 6.69 -3.55
CA ILE A 718 11.21 5.48 -2.74
C ILE A 718 12.50 5.02 -2.04
N ASP A 719 13.62 4.92 -2.75
CA ASP A 719 14.94 4.57 -2.21
C ASP A 719 15.36 5.53 -1.09
N LYS A 720 14.99 6.81 -1.17
CA LYS A 720 15.23 7.80 -0.09
C LYS A 720 14.28 7.62 1.11
N MET A 721 13.05 7.12 0.89
CA MET A 721 12.08 6.85 1.96
C MET A 721 12.36 5.54 2.70
N CYS A 722 12.80 4.48 1.99
CA CYS A 722 13.05 3.15 2.54
C CYS A 722 14.36 2.53 2.00
N PRO A 723 15.53 3.08 2.36
CA PRO A 723 16.83 2.71 1.76
C PRO A 723 17.27 1.26 2.01
N ASN A 724 16.73 0.58 3.03
CA ASN A 724 16.96 -0.84 3.27
C ASN A 724 15.78 -1.45 4.05
N ILE A 725 14.71 -1.82 3.33
CA ILE A 725 13.48 -2.39 3.92
C ILE A 725 13.76 -3.57 4.88
N PRO A 726 14.65 -4.54 4.56
CA PRO A 726 15.04 -5.60 5.50
C PRO A 726 15.60 -5.15 6.86
N LEU A 727 16.23 -3.97 6.96
CA LEU A 727 16.85 -3.48 8.20
C LEU A 727 16.01 -2.45 8.97
N MET A 728 15.00 -1.84 8.34
CA MET A 728 14.17 -0.79 8.96
C MET A 728 13.48 -1.26 10.25
N SER A 729 13.33 -0.36 11.22
CA SER A 729 12.49 -0.58 12.41
C SER A 729 11.01 -0.73 12.05
N PHE A 730 10.17 -1.12 13.01
CA PHE A 730 8.73 -1.17 12.79
C PHE A 730 8.16 0.21 12.42
N ASP A 731 8.61 1.25 13.13
CA ASP A 731 8.07 2.61 13.04
C ASP A 731 8.59 3.33 11.78
N GLU A 732 9.85 3.07 11.40
CA GLU A 732 10.40 3.48 10.10
C GLU A 732 9.61 2.85 8.95
N ALA A 733 9.35 1.53 9.03
CA ALA A 733 8.63 0.80 8.01
C ALA A 733 7.17 1.22 7.91
N ALA A 734 6.47 1.44 9.03
CA ALA A 734 5.08 1.90 9.06
C ALA A 734 4.97 3.32 8.49
N SER A 735 5.86 4.23 8.90
CA SER A 735 5.89 5.59 8.38
C SER A 735 6.24 5.64 6.89
N ALA A 736 7.09 4.74 6.39
CA ALA A 736 7.35 4.59 4.96
C ALA A 736 6.14 4.01 4.20
N TYR A 737 5.43 3.02 4.77
CA TYR A 737 4.21 2.46 4.18
C TYR A 737 3.17 3.57 3.94
N GLU A 738 2.84 4.38 4.96
CA GLU A 738 1.89 5.49 4.83
C GLU A 738 2.32 6.55 3.79
N LYS A 739 3.62 6.90 3.76
CA LYS A 739 4.17 7.89 2.82
C LYS A 739 4.11 7.39 1.37
N ILE A 740 4.26 6.08 1.16
CA ILE A 740 4.19 5.45 -0.17
C ILE A 740 2.73 5.20 -0.58
N GLU A 741 1.87 4.79 0.35
CA GLU A 741 0.43 4.59 0.13
C GLU A 741 -0.32 5.89 -0.14
N GLY A 742 -0.03 6.96 0.59
CA GLY A 742 -0.51 8.32 0.28
C GLY A 742 0.20 8.98 -0.91
N GLY A 743 1.29 8.39 -1.40
CA GLY A 743 2.15 8.98 -2.44
C GLY A 743 1.69 8.73 -3.88
N VAL A 744 1.98 9.69 -4.76
CA VAL A 744 1.64 9.65 -6.20
C VAL A 744 2.78 9.02 -7.01
N PHE A 745 2.89 7.70 -6.93
CA PHE A 745 3.91 6.89 -7.61
C PHE A 745 3.32 6.06 -8.78
N LEU A 746 4.16 5.47 -9.63
CA LEU A 746 3.72 4.45 -10.59
C LEU A 746 3.14 3.22 -9.85
N PRO A 747 2.00 2.65 -10.29
CA PRO A 747 1.33 1.56 -9.57
C PRO A 747 2.21 0.32 -9.36
N GLU A 748 3.05 -0.02 -10.33
CA GLU A 748 3.94 -1.20 -10.31
C GLU A 748 4.96 -1.12 -9.18
N ILE A 749 5.72 -0.01 -9.11
CA ILE A 749 6.70 0.22 -8.04
C ILE A 749 5.98 0.31 -6.70
N LYS A 750 4.92 1.12 -6.63
CA LYS A 750 4.14 1.35 -5.41
C LYS A 750 3.64 0.04 -4.78
N THR A 751 3.03 -0.83 -5.57
CA THR A 751 2.48 -2.10 -5.08
C THR A 751 3.60 -3.03 -4.60
N ASN A 752 4.68 -3.15 -5.37
CA ASN A 752 5.84 -3.99 -5.02
C ASN A 752 6.50 -3.51 -3.70
N THR A 753 6.78 -2.21 -3.58
CA THR A 753 7.39 -1.65 -2.37
C THR A 753 6.49 -1.77 -1.14
N LEU A 754 5.18 -1.53 -1.27
CA LEU A 754 4.24 -1.73 -0.15
C LEU A 754 4.17 -3.20 0.28
N GLU A 755 4.21 -4.15 -0.67
CA GLU A 755 4.25 -5.59 -0.36
C GLU A 755 5.56 -5.99 0.36
N MET A 756 6.70 -5.41 -0.02
CA MET A 756 7.98 -5.62 0.69
C MET A 756 7.95 -5.06 2.12
N ILE A 757 7.36 -3.88 2.31
CA ILE A 757 7.25 -3.24 3.63
C ILE A 757 6.25 -3.99 4.52
N ASP A 758 5.10 -4.43 3.98
CA ASP A 758 4.11 -5.25 4.69
C ASP A 758 4.70 -6.58 5.19
N LYS A 759 5.53 -7.24 4.37
CA LYS A 759 6.28 -8.44 4.77
C LYS A 759 7.26 -8.15 5.91
N ARG A 760 7.92 -6.98 5.92
CA ARG A 760 8.81 -6.55 7.02
C ARG A 760 8.03 -6.28 8.31
N LEU A 761 6.92 -5.54 8.24
CA LEU A 761 6.04 -5.21 9.37
C LEU A 761 5.43 -6.49 9.97
N THR A 762 4.90 -7.36 9.12
CA THR A 762 4.39 -8.70 9.48
C THR A 762 5.46 -9.52 10.19
N LYS A 763 6.66 -9.67 9.60
CA LYS A 763 7.76 -10.43 10.25
C LYS A 763 8.11 -9.85 11.61
N LEU A 764 8.37 -8.53 11.71
CA LEU A 764 8.74 -7.87 12.97
C LEU A 764 7.72 -8.14 14.09
N LYS A 765 6.43 -8.10 13.78
CA LYS A 765 5.35 -8.30 14.76
C LYS A 765 5.11 -9.77 15.08
N MET A 766 5.31 -10.69 14.13
CA MET A 766 5.23 -12.12 14.38
C MET A 766 6.46 -12.64 15.17
N ASP A 767 7.64 -12.09 14.94
CA ASP A 767 8.85 -12.35 15.75
C ASP A 767 8.67 -11.81 17.19
N GLU A 768 8.22 -10.55 17.35
CA GLU A 768 7.86 -9.98 18.67
C GLU A 768 6.80 -10.81 19.40
N CYS A 769 5.79 -11.30 18.67
CA CYS A 769 4.76 -12.17 19.22
C CYS A 769 5.34 -13.51 19.70
N GLY A 770 6.26 -14.12 18.95
CA GLY A 770 6.93 -15.37 19.34
C GLY A 770 7.69 -15.24 20.66
N LEU A 771 8.44 -14.15 20.85
CA LEU A 771 9.15 -13.87 22.11
C LEU A 771 8.20 -13.68 23.29
N LEU A 772 7.06 -13.02 23.08
CA LEU A 772 6.03 -12.86 24.11
C LEU A 772 5.37 -14.19 24.49
N VAL A 773 5.17 -15.08 23.51
CA VAL A 773 4.60 -16.42 23.72
C VAL A 773 5.51 -17.29 24.58
N GLU A 774 6.81 -17.37 24.25
CA GLU A 774 7.74 -18.16 25.07
C GLU A 774 7.91 -17.55 26.47
N LYS A 775 8.01 -16.22 26.62
CA LYS A 775 8.04 -15.59 27.96
C LYS A 775 6.80 -15.90 28.80
N LEU A 776 5.61 -15.96 28.20
CA LEU A 776 4.38 -16.31 28.93
C LEU A 776 4.34 -17.81 29.29
N LYS A 777 4.79 -18.70 28.40
CA LYS A 777 4.96 -20.13 28.71
C LYS A 777 5.91 -20.33 29.88
N ASP A 778 7.08 -19.68 29.87
CA ASP A 778 8.07 -19.77 30.95
C ASP A 778 7.53 -19.25 32.29
N ALA A 779 6.77 -18.15 32.29
CA ALA A 779 6.15 -17.61 33.50
C ALA A 779 5.03 -18.50 34.07
N LEU A 780 4.39 -19.32 33.23
CA LEU A 780 3.38 -20.31 33.63
C LEU A 780 3.99 -21.69 33.99
N SER A 781 5.21 -21.97 33.51
CA SER A 781 5.91 -23.24 33.70
C SER A 781 6.12 -23.55 35.18
N GLY A 782 5.72 -24.74 35.61
CA GLY A 782 5.76 -25.16 37.02
C GLY A 782 4.78 -24.44 37.95
N ARG A 783 4.07 -23.40 37.48
CA ARG A 783 2.97 -22.73 38.22
C ARG A 783 1.59 -23.29 37.86
N ILE A 784 1.38 -23.77 36.63
CA ILE A 784 0.10 -24.34 36.17
C ILE A 784 0.28 -25.72 35.53
N ASN A 785 -0.68 -26.61 35.81
CA ASN A 785 -0.74 -27.99 35.32
C ASN A 785 -1.83 -28.15 34.26
N ASP A 786 -2.99 -27.48 34.42
CA ASP A 786 -4.08 -27.50 33.43
C ASP A 786 -3.80 -26.53 32.27
N MET A 787 -3.02 -27.02 31.30
CA MET A 787 -2.71 -26.31 30.05
C MET A 787 -3.69 -26.66 28.91
N GLU A 788 -4.69 -27.55 29.12
CA GLU A 788 -5.55 -28.07 28.03
C GLU A 788 -6.46 -27.03 27.36
N ARG A 789 -6.54 -25.82 27.94
CA ARG A 789 -7.37 -24.70 27.50
C ARG A 789 -6.56 -23.42 27.25
N LEU A 790 -5.22 -23.52 27.26
CA LEU A 790 -4.28 -22.43 27.05
C LEU A 790 -3.59 -22.61 25.69
N HIS A 791 -4.19 -22.03 24.65
CA HIS A 791 -3.69 -22.15 23.27
C HIS A 791 -2.75 -20.99 22.97
N PHE A 792 -1.46 -21.28 22.86
CA PHE A 792 -0.41 -20.31 22.56
C PHE A 792 -0.26 -20.13 21.05
N TYR A 793 -0.07 -18.90 20.59
CA TYR A 793 0.00 -18.60 19.17
C TYR A 793 1.41 -18.78 18.61
N GLU A 794 1.68 -19.94 18.00
CA GLU A 794 3.00 -20.27 17.47
C GLU A 794 3.29 -19.56 16.14
N ALA A 795 3.54 -18.25 16.19
CA ALA A 795 3.78 -17.39 15.04
C ALA A 795 4.79 -17.99 14.02
N ARG A 796 5.89 -18.60 14.50
CA ARG A 796 6.90 -19.28 13.66
C ARG A 796 6.39 -20.54 12.94
N LYS A 797 5.29 -21.19 13.36
CA LYS A 797 4.62 -22.25 12.58
C LYS A 797 3.62 -21.64 11.59
N VAL A 798 2.86 -20.63 12.03
CA VAL A 798 1.91 -19.89 11.15
C VAL A 798 2.61 -19.32 9.92
N MET A 799 3.78 -18.67 10.08
CA MET A 799 4.56 -18.12 8.97
C MET A 799 5.06 -19.17 7.95
N ARG A 800 5.23 -20.43 8.37
CA ARG A 800 5.68 -21.52 7.50
C ARG A 800 4.53 -22.31 6.86
N GLY A 801 3.31 -22.16 7.37
CA GLY A 801 2.17 -23.02 7.04
C GLY A 801 2.13 -24.34 7.83
N ASP A 802 3.11 -24.58 8.72
CA ASP A 802 3.27 -25.80 9.54
C ASP A 802 2.29 -25.87 10.74
N TRP A 803 1.11 -25.23 10.65
CA TRP A 803 0.20 -25.08 11.79
C TRP A 803 -0.85 -26.20 11.84
N GLU A 804 -1.13 -26.69 13.05
CA GLU A 804 -2.06 -27.81 13.27
C GLU A 804 -3.50 -27.38 12.89
N PRO A 805 -4.24 -28.14 12.05
CA PRO A 805 -5.50 -27.66 11.47
C PRO A 805 -6.63 -27.36 12.45
N ARG A 806 -6.63 -27.97 13.64
CA ARG A 806 -7.63 -27.77 14.69
C ARG A 806 -7.29 -26.55 15.55
N GLU A 807 -6.03 -26.31 15.87
CA GLU A 807 -5.56 -25.08 16.52
C GLU A 807 -5.75 -23.86 15.60
N ALA A 808 -5.48 -24.03 14.30
CA ALA A 808 -5.76 -23.01 13.28
C ALA A 808 -7.26 -22.67 13.22
N GLN A 809 -8.13 -23.68 13.21
CA GLN A 809 -9.59 -23.47 13.24
C GLN A 809 -10.08 -22.83 14.55
N LEU A 810 -9.58 -23.27 15.70
CA LEU A 810 -9.90 -22.70 17.02
C LEU A 810 -9.50 -21.23 17.08
N THR A 811 -8.28 -20.91 16.67
CA THR A 811 -7.75 -19.54 16.67
C THR A 811 -8.48 -18.64 15.68
N ALA A 812 -8.67 -19.09 14.43
CA ALA A 812 -9.43 -18.33 13.43
C ALA A 812 -10.86 -18.07 13.90
N ARG A 813 -11.49 -19.04 14.57
CA ARG A 813 -12.83 -18.88 15.14
C ARG A 813 -12.87 -17.92 16.32
N ALA A 814 -11.91 -17.98 17.25
CA ALA A 814 -11.82 -17.03 18.35
C ALA A 814 -11.63 -15.59 17.82
N LEU A 815 -10.62 -15.40 16.95
CA LEU A 815 -10.35 -14.12 16.27
C LEU A 815 -11.58 -13.56 15.56
N ASN A 816 -12.23 -14.37 14.72
CA ASN A 816 -13.40 -13.95 13.96
C ASN A 816 -14.70 -13.83 14.78
N THR A 817 -14.72 -14.29 16.04
CA THR A 817 -15.89 -14.14 16.92
C THR A 817 -15.80 -12.88 17.77
N TYR A 818 -14.62 -12.52 18.30
CA TYR A 818 -14.51 -11.41 19.27
C TYR A 818 -13.21 -10.60 19.24
N ALA A 819 -12.30 -10.83 18.28
CA ALA A 819 -11.17 -9.95 17.99
C ALA A 819 -11.18 -9.49 16.51
N GLN A 820 -12.37 -9.12 16.02
CA GLN A 820 -12.54 -8.54 14.68
C GLN A 820 -11.93 -7.13 14.58
N GLU A 821 -12.00 -6.36 15.66
CA GLU A 821 -11.54 -4.96 15.77
C GLU A 821 -10.03 -4.82 16.10
N ARG A 822 -9.24 -5.90 15.93
CA ARG A 822 -7.80 -5.90 16.17
C ARG A 822 -7.02 -5.20 15.04
N ASP A 823 -5.85 -4.67 15.36
CA ASP A 823 -4.96 -4.06 14.35
C ASP A 823 -4.40 -5.10 13.35
N ARG A 824 -4.05 -4.65 12.14
CA ARG A 824 -3.52 -5.51 11.04
C ARG A 824 -2.34 -6.39 11.47
N TYR A 825 -1.49 -5.88 12.35
CA TYR A 825 -0.29 -6.55 12.85
C TYR A 825 -0.39 -6.93 14.34
N GLU A 826 -1.61 -6.99 14.88
CA GLU A 826 -1.89 -7.42 16.24
C GLU A 826 -2.19 -8.92 16.27
N TYR A 827 -1.20 -9.69 16.75
CA TYR A 827 -1.28 -11.14 16.83
C TYR A 827 -1.63 -11.60 18.25
N PRO A 828 -2.42 -12.68 18.42
CA PRO A 828 -2.62 -13.32 19.72
C PRO A 828 -1.30 -13.75 20.35
N ILE A 829 -1.17 -13.64 21.66
CA ILE A 829 -0.13 -14.31 22.46
C ILE A 829 -0.74 -15.61 23.03
N LEU A 830 -1.90 -15.48 23.67
CA LEU A 830 -2.60 -16.57 24.34
C LEU A 830 -4.10 -16.49 24.09
N ILE A 831 -4.72 -17.65 23.84
CA ILE A 831 -6.16 -17.82 23.75
C ILE A 831 -6.60 -18.80 24.84
N CYS A 832 -7.38 -18.31 25.81
CA CYS A 832 -7.93 -19.12 26.90
C CYS A 832 -9.34 -19.56 26.53
N ASP A 833 -9.50 -20.83 26.13
CA ASP A 833 -10.80 -21.36 25.68
C ASP A 833 -11.66 -21.81 26.87
N SER A 834 -12.77 -21.10 27.10
CA SER A 834 -13.78 -21.43 28.12
C SER A 834 -14.99 -22.20 27.56
N SER A 835 -15.06 -22.41 26.25
CA SER A 835 -16.17 -23.06 25.57
C SER A 835 -16.36 -24.52 26.04
N ALA A 836 -17.62 -24.96 26.03
CA ALA A 836 -17.97 -26.34 26.39
C ALA A 836 -17.46 -27.38 25.37
N ARG A 837 -17.16 -26.96 24.13
CA ARG A 837 -16.73 -27.84 23.03
C ARG A 837 -15.22 -27.85 22.77
N LYS A 838 -14.44 -26.99 23.46
CA LYS A 838 -13.04 -26.68 23.12
C LYS A 838 -12.91 -26.27 21.64
N ASP A 839 -13.70 -25.27 21.26
CA ASP A 839 -13.85 -24.78 19.88
C ASP A 839 -13.68 -23.26 19.72
N GLY A 840 -13.05 -22.60 20.69
CA GLY A 840 -12.62 -21.19 20.64
C GLY A 840 -13.73 -20.14 20.73
N ARG A 841 -15.01 -20.56 20.83
CA ARG A 841 -16.18 -19.64 20.76
C ARG A 841 -16.21 -18.61 21.89
N ASP A 842 -15.95 -19.05 23.12
CA ASP A 842 -16.18 -18.31 24.35
C ASP A 842 -14.90 -18.37 25.18
N GLY A 843 -14.38 -17.23 25.66
CA GLY A 843 -13.05 -17.17 26.28
C GLY A 843 -12.45 -15.77 26.22
N PHE A 844 -11.12 -15.68 26.33
CA PHE A 844 -10.39 -14.45 26.06
C PHE A 844 -9.14 -14.70 25.20
N ILE A 845 -8.77 -13.67 24.44
CA ILE A 845 -7.54 -13.56 23.67
C ILE A 845 -6.73 -12.42 24.29
N LEU A 846 -5.49 -12.72 24.68
CA LEU A 846 -4.49 -11.74 25.08
C LEU A 846 -3.59 -11.45 23.86
N THR A 847 -3.50 -10.20 23.45
CA THR A 847 -2.56 -9.67 22.44
C THR A 847 -1.54 -8.75 23.14
N PRO A 848 -0.56 -8.15 22.45
CA PRO A 848 0.35 -7.17 23.06
C PRO A 848 -0.35 -5.87 23.50
N ASP A 849 -1.46 -5.50 22.87
CA ASP A 849 -2.11 -4.19 23.01
C ASP A 849 -3.53 -4.27 23.62
N HIS A 850 -4.21 -5.42 23.56
CA HIS A 850 -5.57 -5.63 24.06
C HIS A 850 -5.79 -6.99 24.77
N ILE A 851 -6.85 -7.05 25.58
CA ILE A 851 -7.52 -8.28 26.00
C ILE A 851 -8.91 -8.26 25.37
N PHE A 852 -9.13 -9.10 24.37
CA PHE A 852 -10.46 -9.35 23.80
C PHE A 852 -11.12 -10.47 24.57
N TYR A 853 -12.41 -10.38 24.90
CA TYR A 853 -13.12 -11.51 25.49
C TYR A 853 -14.56 -11.63 24.99
N ASN A 854 -15.09 -12.86 24.98
CA ASN A 854 -16.49 -13.16 24.71
C ASN A 854 -17.05 -14.16 25.72
N SER A 855 -18.26 -13.87 26.19
CA SER A 855 -19.06 -14.67 27.12
C SER A 855 -20.52 -14.64 26.70
N MET A 856 -21.31 -15.60 27.18
CA MET A 856 -22.76 -15.72 26.89
C MET A 856 -23.60 -14.44 27.10
N PHE A 857 -23.10 -13.45 27.85
CA PHE A 857 -23.80 -12.20 28.17
C PHE A 857 -23.03 -10.91 27.82
N SER A 858 -21.76 -11.00 27.41
CA SER A 858 -20.95 -9.82 27.05
C SER A 858 -19.71 -10.18 26.25
N SER A 859 -19.38 -9.33 25.27
CA SER A 859 -18.09 -9.32 24.57
C SER A 859 -17.55 -7.89 24.64
N GLU A 860 -16.25 -7.71 24.89
CA GLU A 860 -15.64 -6.39 25.01
C GLU A 860 -14.13 -6.45 24.69
N MET A 861 -13.61 -5.38 24.08
CA MET A 861 -12.17 -5.12 23.97
C MET A 861 -11.70 -4.35 25.21
N ILE A 862 -10.55 -4.73 25.78
CA ILE A 862 -9.91 -4.03 26.90
C ILE A 862 -8.49 -3.64 26.50
N PRO A 863 -8.18 -2.36 26.25
CA PRO A 863 -6.80 -1.92 26.00
C PRO A 863 -5.89 -2.25 27.18
N ILE A 864 -4.73 -2.85 26.91
CA ILE A 864 -3.72 -3.24 27.92
C ILE A 864 -3.32 -2.04 28.76
N ARG A 865 -3.11 -0.87 28.14
CA ARG A 865 -2.83 0.41 28.83
C ARG A 865 -3.92 0.87 29.81
N SER A 866 -5.14 0.34 29.73
CA SER A 866 -6.27 0.69 30.62
C SER A 866 -6.35 -0.19 31.87
N VAL A 867 -5.61 -1.31 31.92
CA VAL A 867 -5.63 -2.29 33.01
C VAL A 867 -4.83 -1.78 34.21
N THR A 868 -5.41 -1.85 35.40
CA THR A 868 -4.76 -1.46 36.68
C THR A 868 -4.58 -2.63 37.64
N GLY A 869 -4.81 -3.84 37.16
CA GLY A 869 -4.50 -5.08 37.86
C GLY A 869 -5.42 -6.24 37.46
N ILE A 870 -4.90 -7.46 37.48
CA ILE A 870 -5.62 -8.70 37.22
C ILE A 870 -5.66 -9.55 38.50
N GLU A 871 -6.82 -10.09 38.84
CA GLU A 871 -7.02 -10.91 40.05
C GLU A 871 -7.71 -12.23 39.73
N GLY A 872 -7.07 -13.32 40.13
CA GLY A 872 -7.68 -14.64 40.20
C GLY A 872 -8.44 -14.84 41.51
N ASN A 873 -9.75 -15.03 41.45
CA ASN A 873 -10.61 -15.21 42.63
C ASN A 873 -11.19 -16.63 42.67
N THR A 874 -11.08 -17.29 43.83
CA THR A 874 -11.49 -18.68 44.07
C THR A 874 -12.78 -18.81 44.90
N GLY A 875 -13.34 -17.70 45.38
CA GLY A 875 -14.52 -17.68 46.26
C GLY A 875 -15.80 -18.20 45.60
N LEU A 876 -16.68 -18.81 46.40
CA LEU A 876 -17.81 -19.63 45.90
C LEU A 876 -18.76 -18.91 44.92
N LEU A 877 -19.04 -17.63 45.16
CA LEU A 877 -19.88 -16.78 44.30
C LEU A 877 -19.05 -15.87 43.36
N SER A 878 -17.75 -15.76 43.61
CA SER A 878 -16.81 -14.85 42.95
C SER A 878 -15.76 -15.58 42.11
N LYS A 879 -15.93 -16.87 41.81
CA LYS A 879 -14.94 -17.67 41.08
C LYS A 879 -14.71 -17.12 39.67
N GLY A 880 -13.46 -16.76 39.33
CA GLY A 880 -13.03 -16.37 37.98
C GLY A 880 -11.87 -15.38 37.97
N ILE A 881 -11.50 -14.91 36.79
CA ILE A 881 -10.46 -13.90 36.59
C ILE A 881 -11.13 -12.53 36.46
N TYR A 882 -10.57 -11.51 37.09
CA TYR A 882 -11.10 -10.15 37.10
C TYR A 882 -10.04 -9.14 36.68
N VAL A 883 -10.35 -8.37 35.62
CA VAL A 883 -9.54 -7.25 35.14
C VAL A 883 -10.06 -5.95 35.76
N LYS A 884 -9.23 -5.29 36.56
CA LYS A 884 -9.45 -3.91 37.04
C LYS A 884 -9.02 -2.94 35.94
N ARG A 885 -9.74 -1.82 35.79
CA ARG A 885 -9.40 -0.75 34.85
C ARG A 885 -9.23 0.59 35.56
N GLY A 886 -8.53 1.53 34.92
CA GLY A 886 -8.28 2.87 35.46
C GLY A 886 -9.55 3.67 35.82
N ASN A 887 -10.67 3.41 35.17
CA ASN A 887 -11.98 4.00 35.48
C ASN A 887 -12.75 3.27 36.61
N GLY A 888 -12.08 2.43 37.40
CA GLY A 888 -12.68 1.67 38.51
C GLY A 888 -13.54 0.46 38.08
N LYS A 889 -13.80 0.25 36.78
CA LYS A 889 -14.57 -0.91 36.30
C LYS A 889 -13.79 -2.21 36.56
N LYS A 890 -14.35 -3.10 37.39
CA LYS A 890 -13.85 -4.47 37.58
C LYS A 890 -14.64 -5.45 36.71
N THR A 891 -14.01 -5.95 35.66
CA THR A 891 -14.63 -6.81 34.63
C THR A 891 -14.27 -8.26 34.89
N LYS A 892 -15.25 -9.16 34.93
CA LYS A 892 -15.00 -10.61 34.98
C LYS A 892 -14.77 -11.14 33.57
N ILE A 893 -13.61 -11.72 33.29
CA ILE A 893 -13.34 -12.38 32.01
C ILE A 893 -13.52 -13.92 32.15
N PRO A 894 -14.02 -14.61 31.11
CA PRO A 894 -14.23 -16.04 31.14
C PRO A 894 -12.90 -16.78 30.88
N GLY A 895 -12.37 -17.44 31.92
CA GLY A 895 -11.17 -18.28 31.82
C GLY A 895 -11.52 -19.76 32.03
N GLY A 896 -10.90 -20.64 31.26
CA GLY A 896 -11.09 -22.10 31.33
C GLY A 896 -10.47 -22.80 32.54
N ILE A 897 -9.84 -22.06 33.45
CA ILE A 897 -8.86 -22.55 34.43
C ILE A 897 -9.50 -23.21 35.67
N SER A 898 -8.78 -24.18 36.24
CA SER A 898 -9.16 -24.90 37.46
C SER A 898 -9.37 -23.95 38.66
N ALA A 899 -10.19 -24.37 39.62
CA ALA A 899 -10.47 -23.57 40.81
C ALA A 899 -9.26 -23.40 41.75
N LYS A 900 -8.20 -24.18 41.58
CA LYS A 900 -6.99 -24.13 42.41
C LYS A 900 -5.98 -23.13 41.86
N GLU A 901 -5.67 -23.26 40.58
CA GLU A 901 -4.65 -22.47 39.87
C GLU A 901 -5.13 -21.06 39.50
N LEU A 902 -6.43 -20.75 39.65
CA LEU A 902 -7.00 -19.44 39.29
C LEU A 902 -6.23 -18.25 39.89
N LYS A 903 -5.79 -18.35 41.15
CA LYS A 903 -5.03 -17.28 41.84
C LYS A 903 -3.66 -17.06 41.18
N GLU A 904 -2.90 -18.14 41.02
CA GLU A 904 -1.55 -18.13 40.45
C GLU A 904 -1.58 -17.71 38.98
N PHE A 905 -2.60 -18.12 38.21
CA PHE A 905 -2.83 -17.63 36.85
C PHE A 905 -3.13 -16.13 36.81
N GLY A 906 -3.94 -15.63 37.76
CA GLY A 906 -4.22 -14.21 37.90
C GLY A 906 -2.95 -13.40 38.18
N GLU A 907 -2.10 -13.90 39.08
CA GLU A 907 -0.82 -13.28 39.44
C GLU A 907 0.18 -13.28 38.26
N VAL A 908 0.31 -14.39 37.53
CA VAL A 908 1.15 -14.45 36.31
C VAL A 908 0.62 -13.52 35.19
N LEU A 909 -0.70 -13.45 35.00
CA LEU A 909 -1.28 -12.52 34.03
C LEU A 909 -1.08 -11.06 34.44
N ASP A 910 -1.10 -10.74 35.74
CA ASP A 910 -0.85 -9.39 36.24
C ASP A 910 0.61 -8.97 36.04
N GLU A 911 1.56 -9.84 36.39
CA GLU A 911 3.00 -9.68 36.12
C GLU A 911 3.26 -9.50 34.61
N PHE A 912 2.61 -10.31 33.76
CA PHE A 912 2.81 -10.27 32.31
C PHE A 912 2.15 -9.05 31.64
N VAL A 913 0.93 -8.67 32.04
CA VAL A 913 0.26 -7.47 31.52
C VAL A 913 0.99 -6.20 31.96
N SER A 914 1.54 -6.16 33.18
CA SER A 914 2.44 -5.09 33.61
C SER A 914 3.68 -5.00 32.69
N TYR A 915 4.30 -6.13 32.36
CA TYR A 915 5.41 -6.18 31.40
C TYR A 915 5.02 -5.76 29.96
N LEU A 916 3.78 -5.99 29.52
CA LEU A 916 3.29 -5.45 28.25
C LEU A 916 3.17 -3.92 28.31
N GLN A 917 2.73 -3.34 29.44
CA GLN A 917 2.64 -1.90 29.66
C GLN A 917 4.01 -1.21 29.75
N GLU A 918 5.04 -1.89 30.27
CA GLU A 918 6.42 -1.36 30.36
C GLU A 918 7.09 -1.08 29.01
N LYS A 919 6.55 -1.58 27.88
CA LYS A 919 7.12 -1.41 26.53
C LYS A 919 6.17 -0.66 25.57
N PRO A 920 5.79 0.60 25.85
CA PRO A 920 4.72 1.29 25.13
C PRO A 920 5.11 1.79 23.73
N GLU A 921 6.39 2.01 23.46
CA GLU A 921 6.84 2.75 22.27
C GLU A 921 6.78 1.95 20.96
N SER A 922 6.99 0.63 21.00
CA SER A 922 7.10 -0.21 19.78
C SER A 922 5.82 -1.00 19.45
N ARG A 923 4.67 -0.67 20.05
CA ARG A 923 3.47 -1.55 20.05
C ARG A 923 2.21 -0.92 19.51
N SER A 924 1.68 0.11 20.17
CA SER A 924 0.42 0.73 19.78
C SER A 924 0.57 1.63 18.54
N ILE A 925 0.14 1.13 17.39
CA ILE A 925 0.24 1.81 16.09
C ILE A 925 -0.56 3.12 16.07
N ALA A 926 -1.58 3.24 16.91
CA ALA A 926 -2.42 4.43 17.06
C ALA A 926 -1.75 5.68 17.65
N TYR A 927 -0.50 5.63 18.15
CA TYR A 927 0.07 6.75 18.95
C TYR A 927 1.47 7.25 18.55
N LEU A 928 2.06 6.79 17.44
CA LEU A 928 3.42 7.20 17.05
C LEU A 928 3.49 8.56 16.32
N SER A 929 2.87 9.59 16.90
CA SER A 929 3.44 10.94 16.83
C SER A 929 3.03 11.85 18.01
N LYS A 930 4.04 12.42 18.68
CA LYS A 930 3.99 13.59 19.58
C LYS A 930 3.37 13.43 20.98
N GLU A 931 4.15 12.84 21.89
CA GLU A 931 4.24 13.35 23.27
C GLU A 931 5.70 13.71 23.60
N LYS A 932 5.93 14.87 24.22
CA LYS A 932 7.23 15.30 24.79
C LYS A 932 6.96 15.66 26.25
N HIS A 933 7.46 14.86 27.19
CA HIS A 933 7.13 15.02 28.61
C HIS A 933 7.98 16.10 29.31
N ASP A 934 7.34 17.05 30.01
CA ASP A 934 8.00 18.05 30.86
C ASP A 934 8.84 17.45 32.01
N VAL A 935 8.53 16.22 32.39
CA VAL A 935 9.25 15.45 33.41
C VAL A 935 10.06 14.38 32.69
N LYS A 936 11.34 14.67 32.46
CA LYS A 936 12.28 13.70 31.87
C LYS A 936 12.63 12.64 32.91
N CYS A 937 12.39 11.37 32.60
CA CYS A 937 12.98 10.27 33.34
C CYS A 937 14.39 9.99 32.79
N CYS A 938 15.41 9.85 33.64
CA CYS A 938 16.69 9.27 33.17
C CYS A 938 16.47 7.80 32.85
N TYR A 939 16.46 7.45 31.56
CA TYR A 939 16.27 6.07 31.07
C TYR A 939 17.21 5.06 31.77
N ARG A 940 18.38 5.53 32.21
CA ARG A 940 19.45 4.76 32.87
C ARG A 940 19.31 4.66 34.40
N CYS A 941 18.40 5.38 35.07
CA CYS A 941 18.28 5.30 36.54
C CYS A 941 16.91 5.61 37.16
N GLY A 942 15.85 5.79 36.37
CA GLY A 942 14.49 6.04 36.85
C GLY A 942 14.26 7.41 37.49
N TYR A 943 15.28 8.27 37.58
CA TYR A 943 15.17 9.56 38.26
C TYR A 943 14.49 10.60 37.37
N THR A 944 13.41 11.19 37.89
CA THR A 944 12.63 12.22 37.23
C THR A 944 13.20 13.62 37.50
N TYR A 945 13.42 14.39 36.44
CA TYR A 945 13.95 15.75 36.51
C TYR A 945 13.28 16.66 35.47
N ARG A 946 13.34 17.98 35.68
CA ARG A 946 12.75 18.99 34.79
C ARG A 946 13.84 19.94 34.29
N GLY A 947 13.90 20.14 32.97
CA GLY A 947 14.91 20.97 32.32
C GLY A 947 16.29 20.30 32.17
N GLY A 948 17.07 20.79 31.21
CA GLY A 948 18.38 20.22 30.83
C GLY A 948 18.29 18.95 29.98
N ASN A 949 19.42 18.57 29.38
CA ASN A 949 19.58 17.28 28.69
C ASN A 949 20.42 16.27 29.50
N THR A 950 21.34 16.73 30.36
CA THR A 950 22.10 15.86 31.27
C THR A 950 21.34 15.66 32.58
N CYS A 951 21.04 14.41 32.94
CA CYS A 951 20.37 14.12 34.21
C CYS A 951 21.28 14.37 35.43
N PRO A 952 20.83 15.08 36.47
CA PRO A 952 21.61 15.39 37.67
C PRO A 952 22.12 14.17 38.46
N LYS A 953 21.43 13.03 38.39
CA LYS A 953 21.75 11.82 39.19
C LYS A 953 22.64 10.81 38.46
N CYS A 954 22.43 10.62 37.17
CA CYS A 954 23.10 9.57 36.38
C CYS A 954 24.20 10.10 35.43
N GLY A 955 24.41 11.43 35.37
CA GLY A 955 25.37 12.07 34.47
C GLY A 955 25.08 11.88 32.98
N ASN A 956 23.91 11.30 32.66
CA ASN A 956 23.57 10.79 31.35
C ASN A 956 22.84 11.87 30.56
N GLN A 957 23.33 12.18 29.37
CA GLN A 957 22.55 12.95 28.41
C GLN A 957 21.36 12.12 27.93
N ALA A 958 20.19 12.75 27.84
CA ALA A 958 19.07 12.25 27.07
C ALA A 958 19.37 12.51 25.58
N ASN A 959 19.19 11.48 24.76
CA ASN A 959 19.22 11.57 23.31
C ASN A 959 18.23 12.67 22.85
N GLN A 960 18.57 13.38 21.77
CA GLN A 960 17.76 14.50 21.25
C GLN A 960 16.65 14.03 20.30
#